data_AF-A0ABD2Q751-F1
#
_entry.id   AF-A0ABD2Q751-F1
#
_cell.length_a   1.000
_cell.length_b   1.000
_cell.length_c   1.000
_cell.angle_alpha   90.00
_cell.angle_beta   90.00
_cell.angle_gamma   90.00
#
_symmetry.space_group_name_H-M   'P 1'
#
loop_
_entity.id
_entity.type
_entity.pdbx_description
1 polymer ?
#
loop_
_entity_poly.entity_id
_entity_poly.type
_entity_poly.pdbx_seq_one_letter_code
_entity_poly.pdbx_strand_id
1 'polypeptide(L)'
;MTVDLLETFLSSTLSPEQICVMLEAGLTAPLNVTALNLFRNPENGQVSEYTPEKIKLALCSPINWKPWSTTSSKYNLNQLATVAILFLERYGYINYGVFHVTAPPLTRALMGQGTGSLENSPGVQLLHKSGSKRQINSSDNRKIKVIIAGAGISGLIAAKQLAYFGAEVIILESRDRVGGRMWTHKGKDFHADLGAMVITGLSANPIAVLARQMNYKLVPLSTECNIYGPDGQLISRSQDESLEHEFNKLLGTAAYACHTKNLDVKLDPSSNKAASLGYVLDMLIKYQEKHYRELKLTHRKLETHLIERRRNLNKMVIIIWHFGDCLRKITESMEQIEECFNKCKLAVQKLRSKYVIENQEKKEPKDGAEEEVECINLSTDDIPMTSEEEFEIRKLQAEHFMVWKEFEPLEAAHTRLKRQLDVLNHNRPNDEYLSALEKTLMNWHFANLEFANAARLEDLSLRHWDQDDLFELVGEHCVVSTGYGSMAEGLARELKNTPSFVSSDSAKTKKTGLDESMEAPITGLCCIEFKASVKRVCYSDKGVHVSALNSVFSQDELTGYEADAFLCTTPLGVLKECANFWEAASQTRASPPKSQKSKAADGQLLKQNVMEFQPPLPREKVESIKKLGFGSLNKVILVFPKIFWDESQNLFGYANEEAKKRGELFLFWSFYHQPVLIALVAGQAALDLEQSSSPSSFPT
;
A
#
# COMPACT_ATOMS: atom_id res chain seq x y z
N MET A 1 -14.67 -4.84 33.96
CA MET A 1 -13.36 -4.77 34.65
C MET A 1 -13.57 -4.04 35.96
N THR A 2 -13.25 -4.64 37.10
CA THR A 2 -13.38 -4.01 38.43
C THR A 2 -12.03 -3.49 38.91
N VAL A 3 -12.03 -2.55 39.86
CA VAL A 3 -10.80 -2.03 40.48
C VAL A 3 -9.98 -3.18 41.08
N ASP A 4 -10.62 -4.10 41.81
CA ASP A 4 -9.96 -5.24 42.45
C ASP A 4 -9.25 -6.17 41.45
N LEU A 5 -9.87 -6.40 40.28
CA LEU A 5 -9.27 -7.23 39.24
C LEU A 5 -8.03 -6.56 38.65
N LEU A 6 -8.10 -5.25 38.38
CA LEU A 6 -6.95 -4.50 37.85
C LEU A 6 -5.85 -4.32 38.91
N GLU A 7 -6.21 -4.12 40.17
CA GLU A 7 -5.27 -4.10 41.29
C GLU A 7 -4.49 -5.42 41.37
N THR A 8 -5.20 -6.55 41.29
CA THR A 8 -4.59 -7.90 41.28
C THR A 8 -3.66 -8.07 40.08
N PHE A 9 -4.09 -7.64 38.89
CA PHE A 9 -3.26 -7.66 37.69
C PHE A 9 -1.99 -6.82 37.87
N LEU A 10 -2.12 -5.53 38.18
CA LEU A 10 -0.98 -4.62 38.40
C LEU A 10 -0.03 -5.16 39.48
N SER A 11 -0.54 -5.76 40.55
CA SER A 11 0.28 -6.34 41.61
C SER A 11 1.18 -7.49 41.15
N SER A 12 0.82 -8.16 40.04
CA SER A 12 1.48 -9.38 39.55
C SER A 12 2.21 -9.21 38.22
N THR A 13 1.91 -8.18 37.43
CA THR A 13 2.46 -8.01 36.07
C THR A 13 3.40 -6.82 35.89
N LEU A 14 3.46 -5.90 36.85
CA LEU A 14 4.39 -4.76 36.75
C LEU A 14 5.84 -5.26 36.70
N SER A 15 6.60 -4.77 35.72
CA SER A 15 8.01 -5.13 35.59
C SER A 15 8.83 -4.55 36.74
N PRO A 16 9.99 -5.13 37.07
CA PRO A 16 10.90 -4.55 38.08
C PRO A 16 11.22 -3.08 37.81
N GLU A 17 11.43 -2.69 36.55
CA GLU A 17 11.71 -1.31 36.15
C GLU A 17 10.53 -0.37 36.45
N GLN A 18 9.29 -0.82 36.20
CA GLN A 18 8.09 -0.05 36.53
C GLN A 18 7.94 0.09 38.05
N ILE A 19 8.22 -0.97 38.81
CA ILE A 19 8.20 -0.93 40.28
C ILE A 19 9.27 0.03 40.82
N CYS A 20 10.45 0.13 40.19
CA CYS A 20 11.47 1.13 40.56
C CYS A 20 10.92 2.55 40.44
N VAL A 21 10.33 2.90 39.29
CA VAL A 21 9.76 4.23 39.05
C VAL A 21 8.69 4.55 40.10
N MET A 22 7.88 3.56 40.46
CA MET A 22 6.85 3.71 41.50
C MET A 22 7.43 3.86 42.91
N LEU A 23 8.55 3.18 43.22
CA LEU A 23 9.26 3.34 44.48
C LEU A 23 9.87 4.74 44.61
N GLU A 24 10.51 5.24 43.54
CA GLU A 24 11.05 6.60 43.48
C GLU A 24 9.97 7.66 43.65
N ALA A 25 8.79 7.42 43.08
CA ALA A 25 7.61 8.27 43.25
C ALA A 25 6.92 8.13 44.63
N GLY A 26 7.41 7.25 45.51
CA GLY A 26 6.83 7.02 46.84
C GLY A 26 5.50 6.28 46.83
N LEU A 27 5.18 5.56 45.76
CA LEU A 27 3.92 4.83 45.60
C LEU A 27 3.93 3.44 46.24
N THR A 28 5.11 2.84 46.44
CA THR A 28 5.29 1.50 47.04
C THR A 28 5.60 1.57 48.54
N ALA A 29 5.67 0.42 49.20
CA ALA A 29 6.21 0.29 50.55
C ALA A 29 7.67 0.79 50.56
N PRO A 30 8.13 1.50 51.60
CA PRO A 30 9.51 1.96 51.65
C PRO A 30 10.45 0.75 51.65
N LEU A 31 11.51 0.80 50.85
CA LEU A 31 12.60 -0.16 50.91
C LEU A 31 13.49 0.22 52.10
N ASN A 32 13.77 -0.73 53.02
CA ASN A 32 14.52 -0.41 54.23
C ASN A 32 15.92 0.10 53.91
N VAL A 33 16.26 1.28 54.43
CA VAL A 33 17.43 2.09 54.07
C VAL A 33 18.76 1.37 54.38
N THR A 34 18.75 0.36 55.25
CA THR A 34 19.93 -0.48 55.54
C THR A 34 20.41 -1.27 54.31
N ALA A 35 19.53 -1.59 53.35
CA ALA A 35 19.89 -2.21 52.07
C ALA A 35 20.34 -1.18 51.02
N LEU A 36 19.84 0.05 51.09
CA LEU A 36 20.25 1.18 50.23
C LEU A 36 21.66 1.71 50.60
N ASN A 37 22.05 1.61 51.87
CA ASN A 37 23.37 2.04 52.36
C ASN A 37 24.54 1.16 51.89
N LEU A 38 24.29 -0.04 51.33
CA LEU A 38 25.34 -0.86 50.71
C LEU A 38 25.89 -0.28 49.39
N PHE A 39 25.27 0.79 48.86
CA PHE A 39 25.69 1.44 47.62
C PHE A 39 26.23 2.88 47.83
N ARG A 40 26.43 3.32 49.08
CA ARG A 40 27.14 4.57 49.38
C ARG A 40 28.64 4.30 49.48
N ASN A 41 29.44 5.01 48.69
CA ASN A 41 30.90 4.95 48.79
C ASN A 41 31.32 5.50 50.17
N PRO A 42 31.99 4.73 51.04
CA PRO A 42 32.26 5.13 52.43
C PRO A 42 33.13 6.37 52.56
N GLU A 43 33.88 6.73 51.51
CA GLU A 43 34.96 7.70 51.65
C GLU A 43 34.55 9.16 51.39
N ASN A 44 33.50 9.43 50.60
CA ASN A 44 33.24 10.82 50.13
C ASN A 44 31.83 11.37 50.37
N GLY A 45 30.90 10.64 51.00
CA GLY A 45 29.59 11.17 51.42
C GLY A 45 28.67 11.70 50.30
N GLN A 46 29.10 11.70 49.03
CA GLN A 46 28.28 12.08 47.89
C GLN A 46 27.35 10.92 47.50
N VAL A 47 26.08 11.25 47.34
CA VAL A 47 25.05 10.35 46.81
C VAL A 47 25.38 10.11 45.33
N SER A 48 25.86 8.91 44.96
CA SER A 48 25.97 8.57 43.54
C SER A 48 24.57 8.56 42.94
N GLU A 49 24.41 9.20 41.77
CA GLU A 49 23.16 9.13 41.00
C GLU A 49 22.61 7.70 40.95
N TYR A 50 21.32 7.58 41.26
CA TYR A 50 20.59 6.32 41.22
C TYR A 50 20.45 5.88 39.76
N THR A 51 21.31 4.96 39.31
CA THR A 51 21.16 4.36 37.99
C THR A 51 20.19 3.18 38.04
N PRO A 52 19.28 3.02 37.05
CA PRO A 52 18.30 1.92 37.00
C PRO A 52 18.91 0.52 37.19
N GLU A 53 20.17 0.33 36.76
CA GLU A 53 20.92 -0.93 36.86
C GLU A 53 21.26 -1.30 38.32
N LYS A 54 21.59 -0.32 39.17
CA LYS A 54 21.88 -0.56 40.60
C LYS A 54 20.62 -0.91 41.39
N ILE A 55 19.48 -0.30 41.03
CA ILE A 55 18.18 -0.61 41.65
C ILE A 55 17.69 -2.00 41.21
N LYS A 56 17.89 -2.37 39.94
CA LYS A 56 17.61 -3.72 39.43
C LYS A 56 18.39 -4.79 40.18
N LEU A 57 19.66 -4.54 40.53
CA LEU A 57 20.47 -5.44 41.34
C LEU A 57 19.95 -5.57 42.80
N ALA A 58 19.45 -4.47 43.38
CA ALA A 58 18.86 -4.46 44.72
C ALA A 58 17.51 -5.17 44.80
N LEU A 59 16.69 -5.09 43.74
CA LEU A 59 15.42 -5.81 43.62
C LEU A 59 15.60 -7.32 43.39
N CYS A 60 16.75 -7.76 42.86
CA CYS A 60 17.07 -9.17 42.59
C CYS A 60 17.73 -9.91 43.77
N SER A 61 18.06 -9.23 44.88
CA SER A 61 18.68 -9.82 46.07
C SER A 61 17.62 -10.37 47.04
N PRO A 62 17.89 -11.40 47.88
CA PRO A 62 16.86 -12.16 48.59
C PRO A 62 16.35 -11.38 49.81
N ILE A 63 15.55 -10.36 49.54
CA ILE A 63 14.79 -9.62 50.53
C ILE A 63 13.33 -9.87 50.16
N ASN A 64 12.56 -10.42 51.09
CA ASN A 64 11.10 -10.60 51.02
C ASN A 64 10.35 -9.24 50.97
N TRP A 65 10.88 -8.24 50.25
CA TRP A 65 10.24 -6.95 50.09
C TRP A 65 9.06 -7.10 49.16
N LYS A 66 7.86 -6.88 49.72
CA LYS A 66 6.62 -6.85 48.97
C LYS A 66 6.27 -5.38 48.73
N PRO A 67 6.29 -4.89 47.48
CA PRO A 67 6.04 -3.48 47.15
C PRO A 67 4.70 -2.95 47.67
N TRP A 68 3.72 -3.84 47.84
CA TRP A 68 2.36 -3.53 48.27
C TRP A 68 2.06 -4.05 49.69
N SER A 69 3.07 -4.10 50.56
CA SER A 69 2.92 -4.67 51.92
C SER A 69 2.27 -3.74 52.92
N THR A 70 2.51 -2.43 52.81
CA THR A 70 1.99 -1.42 53.74
C THR A 70 0.58 -0.98 53.38
N THR A 71 -0.18 -0.49 54.35
CA THR A 71 -1.52 0.08 54.11
C THR A 71 -1.47 1.21 53.07
N SER A 72 -0.48 2.10 53.17
CA SER A 72 -0.33 3.21 52.21
C SER A 72 0.01 2.75 50.79
N SER A 73 0.84 1.73 50.63
CA SER A 73 1.20 1.21 49.29
C SER A 73 0.04 0.46 48.63
N LYS A 74 -0.74 -0.31 49.40
CA LYS A 74 -2.00 -0.91 48.91
C LYS A 74 -3.00 0.16 48.51
N TYR A 75 -3.13 1.21 49.32
CA TYR A 75 -3.99 2.35 49.00
C TYR A 75 -3.57 3.03 47.69
N ASN A 76 -2.28 3.30 47.51
CA ASN A 76 -1.74 3.89 46.29
C ASN A 76 -1.99 3.01 45.05
N LEU A 77 -1.82 1.69 45.18
CA LEU A 77 -2.08 0.74 44.10
C LEU A 77 -3.57 0.74 43.69
N ASN A 78 -4.47 0.77 44.67
CA ASN A 78 -5.91 0.87 44.44
C ASN A 78 -6.30 2.19 43.74
N GLN A 79 -5.70 3.31 44.15
CA GLN A 79 -5.89 4.61 43.47
C GLN A 79 -5.39 4.56 42.02
N LEU A 80 -4.22 3.96 41.77
CA LEU A 80 -3.70 3.81 40.42
C LEU A 80 -4.64 2.97 39.55
N ALA A 81 -5.14 1.84 40.07
CA ALA A 81 -6.12 1.02 39.38
C ALA A 81 -7.41 1.80 39.06
N THR A 82 -7.88 2.63 40.01
CA THR A 82 -9.04 3.50 39.83
C THR A 82 -8.82 4.52 38.71
N VAL A 83 -7.69 5.24 38.73
CA VAL A 83 -7.34 6.23 37.70
C VAL A 83 -7.16 5.57 36.33
N ALA A 84 -6.55 4.39 36.28
CA ALA A 84 -6.39 3.62 35.05
C ALA A 84 -7.74 3.22 34.46
N ILE A 85 -8.70 2.74 35.27
CA ILE A 85 -10.05 2.45 34.81
C ILE A 85 -10.75 3.71 34.30
N LEU A 86 -10.66 4.83 35.04
CA LEU A 86 -11.23 6.11 34.62
C LEU A 86 -10.69 6.55 33.26
N PHE A 87 -9.37 6.44 33.05
CA PHE A 87 -8.72 6.75 31.78
C PHE A 87 -9.25 5.82 30.67
N LEU A 88 -9.16 4.51 30.85
CA LEU A 88 -9.55 3.53 29.84
C LEU A 88 -11.03 3.66 29.46
N GLU A 89 -11.91 3.89 30.44
CA GLU A 89 -13.34 4.10 30.22
C GLU A 89 -13.61 5.43 29.51
N ARG A 90 -13.00 6.54 29.97
CA ARG A 90 -13.20 7.88 29.40
C ARG A 90 -12.81 7.96 27.93
N TYR A 91 -11.71 7.32 27.56
CA TYR A 91 -11.18 7.32 26.19
C TYR A 91 -11.73 6.18 25.33
N GLY A 92 -12.64 5.36 25.86
CA GLY A 92 -13.31 4.30 25.10
C GLY A 92 -12.43 3.11 24.75
N TYR A 93 -11.36 2.86 25.50
CA TYR A 93 -10.57 1.61 25.38
C TYR A 93 -11.30 0.41 25.98
N ILE A 94 -12.16 0.66 26.97
CA ILE A 94 -13.11 -0.30 27.55
C ILE A 94 -14.51 0.32 27.55
N ASN A 95 -15.54 -0.50 27.78
CA ASN A 95 -16.93 -0.04 27.92
C ASN A 95 -17.36 0.86 26.74
N TYR A 96 -17.10 0.40 25.51
CA TYR A 96 -17.57 1.03 24.29
C TYR A 96 -18.40 0.05 23.45
N GLY A 97 -19.21 0.61 22.55
CA GLY A 97 -20.04 -0.17 21.64
C GLY A 97 -21.32 -0.70 22.30
N VAL A 98 -21.56 -2.00 22.17
CA VAL A 98 -22.75 -2.68 22.69
C VAL A 98 -22.38 -3.58 23.85
N PHE A 99 -22.84 -3.24 25.04
CA PHE A 99 -22.55 -3.98 26.27
C PHE A 99 -23.66 -3.76 27.30
N HIS A 100 -23.85 -4.75 28.17
CA HIS A 100 -24.77 -4.65 29.28
C HIS A 100 -24.17 -3.78 30.39
N VAL A 101 -24.87 -2.71 30.77
CA VAL A 101 -24.44 -1.80 31.85
C VAL A 101 -24.85 -2.39 33.20
N THR A 102 -23.87 -2.87 33.97
CA THR A 102 -24.12 -3.44 35.31
C THR A 102 -24.07 -2.41 36.44
N ALA A 103 -23.35 -1.30 36.22
CA ALA A 103 -23.23 -0.18 37.14
C ALA A 103 -23.07 1.13 36.36
N PRO A 104 -23.41 2.29 36.94
CA PRO A 104 -23.09 3.58 36.34
C PRO A 104 -21.58 3.70 36.07
N PRO A 105 -21.16 4.45 35.03
CA PRO A 105 -19.74 4.69 34.78
C PRO A 105 -19.07 5.28 36.01
N LEU A 106 -17.79 4.93 36.21
CA LEU A 106 -17.06 5.36 37.40
C LEU A 106 -16.95 6.89 37.47
N THR A 107 -16.89 7.52 36.31
CA THR A 107 -16.96 8.99 36.17
C THR A 107 -18.24 9.60 36.77
N ARG A 108 -19.38 8.90 36.74
CA ARG A 108 -20.64 9.33 37.34
C ARG A 108 -20.75 8.91 38.81
N ALA A 109 -20.25 7.72 39.15
CA ALA A 109 -20.24 7.23 40.53
C ALA A 109 -19.45 8.18 41.46
N LEU A 110 -18.34 8.75 40.98
CA LEU A 110 -17.53 9.70 41.73
C LEU A 110 -18.14 11.12 41.83
N MET A 111 -19.00 11.50 40.88
CA MET A 111 -19.67 12.82 40.85
C MET A 111 -21.02 12.84 41.60
N GLY A 112 -21.65 11.68 41.78
CA GLY A 112 -23.01 11.55 42.31
C GLY A 112 -23.14 11.23 43.80
N GLN A 113 -22.05 11.02 44.54
CA GLN A 113 -22.11 10.71 45.97
C GLN A 113 -21.87 11.95 46.84
N GLY A 114 -22.94 12.66 47.17
CA GLY A 114 -22.99 13.62 48.28
C GLY A 114 -23.01 12.94 49.67
N THR A 115 -22.27 11.85 49.85
CA THR A 115 -22.23 11.11 51.13
C THR A 115 -20.80 10.67 51.47
N GLY A 116 -19.99 11.59 51.98
CA GLY A 116 -19.06 11.42 53.12
C GLY A 116 -17.94 10.38 53.13
N SER A 117 -17.91 9.35 52.28
CA SER A 117 -16.92 8.26 52.36
C SER A 117 -15.90 8.23 51.22
N LEU A 118 -16.23 8.79 50.05
CA LEU A 118 -15.35 8.83 48.87
C LEU A 118 -14.82 10.23 48.52
N GLU A 119 -15.37 11.31 49.08
CA GLU A 119 -14.86 12.69 48.89
C GLU A 119 -13.43 12.89 49.43
N ASN A 120 -13.02 12.06 50.38
CA ASN A 120 -11.65 12.06 50.92
C ASN A 120 -10.68 11.18 50.11
N SER A 121 -11.11 10.61 48.98
CA SER A 121 -10.25 9.84 48.10
C SER A 121 -9.45 10.80 47.18
N PRO A 122 -8.10 10.84 47.24
CA PRO A 122 -7.27 11.80 46.51
C PRO A 122 -7.43 11.75 44.99
N GLY A 123 -7.86 10.63 44.40
CA GLY A 123 -8.19 10.53 42.97
C GLY A 123 -9.28 11.51 42.53
N VAL A 124 -10.24 11.82 43.41
CA VAL A 124 -11.28 12.85 43.18
C VAL A 124 -10.67 14.25 43.33
N GLN A 125 -9.78 14.44 44.31
CA GLN A 125 -9.12 15.74 44.56
C GLN A 125 -8.14 16.16 43.43
N LEU A 126 -7.55 15.21 42.71
CA LEU A 126 -6.69 15.46 41.54
C LEU A 126 -7.47 16.03 40.35
N LEU A 127 -8.72 15.60 40.13
CA LEU A 127 -9.58 16.13 39.08
C LEU A 127 -10.00 17.59 39.33
N HIS A 128 -10.09 18.00 40.60
CA HIS A 128 -10.49 19.37 40.99
C HIS A 128 -9.35 20.41 40.97
N LYS A 129 -8.07 20.00 40.82
CA LYS A 129 -6.93 20.92 40.97
C LYS A 129 -6.48 21.68 39.71
N SER A 130 -7.02 21.39 38.51
CA SER A 130 -6.51 21.98 37.26
C SER A 130 -7.52 22.81 36.43
N GLY A 131 -8.71 23.10 36.95
CA GLY A 131 -9.69 23.96 36.27
C GLY A 131 -10.06 25.14 37.15
N SER A 132 -10.15 26.35 36.59
CA SER A 132 -10.67 27.54 37.26
C SER A 132 -11.87 27.19 38.14
N LYS A 133 -11.85 27.61 39.41
CA LYS A 133 -12.97 27.50 40.36
C LYS A 133 -14.21 28.22 39.80
N ARG A 134 -14.99 27.56 38.93
CA ARG A 134 -16.42 27.81 38.86
C ARG A 134 -17.04 26.98 39.98
N GLN A 135 -17.55 27.67 41.00
CA GLN A 135 -18.50 27.07 41.94
C GLN A 135 -19.65 26.50 41.11
N ILE A 136 -19.67 25.19 40.89
CA ILE A 136 -20.86 24.50 40.41
C ILE A 136 -21.75 24.38 41.63
N ASN A 137 -22.74 25.28 41.73
CA ASN A 137 -23.79 25.15 42.74
C ASN A 137 -24.46 23.78 42.57
N SER A 138 -24.47 22.98 43.62
CA SER A 138 -25.04 21.63 43.70
C SER A 138 -26.58 21.58 43.55
N SER A 139 -27.19 22.70 43.14
CA SER A 139 -28.62 22.86 42.95
C SER A 139 -29.09 22.68 41.51
N ASP A 140 -28.19 22.55 40.53
CA ASP A 140 -28.57 22.47 39.12
C ASP A 140 -28.24 21.08 38.55
N ASN A 141 -29.19 20.16 38.71
CA ASN A 141 -29.13 18.78 38.18
C ASN A 141 -29.37 18.74 36.65
N ARG A 142 -28.91 19.78 35.94
CA ARG A 142 -29.10 19.95 34.50
C ARG A 142 -28.14 19.05 33.76
N LYS A 143 -28.68 18.12 32.96
CA LYS A 143 -27.89 17.25 32.09
C LYS A 143 -27.21 18.08 31.00
N ILE A 144 -25.96 17.74 30.69
CA ILE A 144 -25.25 18.30 29.55
C ILE A 144 -25.98 17.85 28.28
N LYS A 145 -26.35 18.79 27.42
CA LYS A 145 -27.03 18.53 26.15
C LYS A 145 -26.05 18.68 24.99
N VAL A 146 -26.03 17.69 24.11
CA VAL A 146 -25.14 17.64 22.94
C VAL A 146 -25.96 17.38 21.68
N ILE A 147 -25.71 18.18 20.63
CA ILE A 147 -26.28 17.94 19.30
C ILE A 147 -25.19 17.35 18.41
N ILE A 148 -25.51 16.28 17.69
CA ILE A 148 -24.61 15.61 16.76
C ILE A 148 -25.18 15.74 15.34
N ALA A 149 -24.38 16.24 14.40
CA ALA A 149 -24.76 16.24 12.99
C ALA A 149 -24.30 14.95 12.30
N GLY A 150 -25.27 14.08 11.98
CA GLY A 150 -25.08 12.81 11.27
C GLY A 150 -25.17 11.58 12.16
N ALA A 151 -25.97 10.59 11.74
CA ALA A 151 -26.10 9.26 12.34
C ALA A 151 -25.25 8.21 11.59
N GLY A 152 -24.05 8.61 11.14
CA GLY A 152 -23.01 7.68 10.70
C GLY A 152 -22.37 6.95 11.89
N ILE A 153 -21.47 6.00 11.62
CA ILE A 153 -20.82 5.20 12.68
C ILE A 153 -20.11 6.07 13.74
N SER A 154 -19.46 7.15 13.32
CA SER A 154 -18.81 8.11 14.23
C SER A 154 -19.80 8.80 15.15
N GLY A 155 -20.91 9.32 14.60
CA GLY A 155 -21.97 9.98 15.37
C GLY A 155 -22.69 9.03 16.32
N LEU A 156 -22.98 7.80 15.88
CA LEU A 156 -23.65 6.78 16.70
C LEU A 156 -22.78 6.32 17.88
N ILE A 157 -21.48 6.06 17.66
CA ILE A 157 -20.56 5.68 18.75
C ILE A 157 -20.38 6.84 19.72
N ALA A 158 -20.20 8.07 19.23
CA ALA A 158 -20.08 9.25 20.08
C ALA A 158 -21.35 9.46 20.93
N ALA A 159 -22.53 9.32 20.32
CA ALA A 159 -23.80 9.39 21.02
C ALA A 159 -23.91 8.33 22.11
N LYS A 160 -23.49 7.09 21.82
CA LYS A 160 -23.52 5.99 22.79
C LYS A 160 -22.61 6.28 23.99
N GLN A 161 -21.38 6.75 23.76
CA GLN A 161 -20.46 7.09 24.84
C GLN A 161 -20.93 8.30 25.65
N LEU A 162 -21.42 9.36 25.00
CA LEU A 162 -21.93 10.55 25.68
C LEU A 162 -23.17 10.23 26.53
N ALA A 163 -24.11 9.45 25.99
CA ALA A 163 -25.28 8.98 26.72
C ALA A 163 -24.89 8.05 27.88
N TYR A 164 -23.88 7.18 27.68
CA TYR A 164 -23.32 6.35 28.74
C TYR A 164 -22.79 7.21 29.90
N PHE A 165 -22.11 8.32 29.60
CA PHE A 165 -21.65 9.30 30.62
C PHE A 165 -22.76 10.23 31.17
N GLY A 166 -24.00 10.07 30.71
CA GLY A 166 -25.17 10.78 31.26
C GLY A 166 -25.55 12.08 30.54
N ALA A 167 -24.93 12.39 29.39
CA ALA A 167 -25.35 13.50 28.55
C ALA A 167 -26.67 13.19 27.82
N GLU A 168 -27.48 14.21 27.57
CA GLU A 168 -28.62 14.17 26.65
C GLU A 168 -28.11 14.44 25.23
N VAL A 169 -28.43 13.55 24.29
CA VAL A 169 -27.90 13.60 22.93
C VAL A 169 -29.04 13.66 21.91
N ILE A 170 -28.96 14.61 20.97
CA ILE A 170 -29.84 14.65 19.80
C ILE A 170 -28.97 14.50 18.55
N ILE A 171 -29.23 13.47 17.75
CA ILE A 171 -28.59 13.25 16.46
C ILE A 171 -29.52 13.76 15.37
N LEU A 172 -29.02 14.68 14.54
CA LEU A 172 -29.72 15.20 13.37
C LEU A 172 -29.17 14.51 12.11
N GLU A 173 -29.95 13.61 11.52
CA GLU A 173 -29.59 12.85 10.33
C GLU A 173 -30.37 13.35 9.11
N SER A 174 -29.64 13.81 8.10
CA SER A 174 -30.20 14.32 6.84
C SER A 174 -30.97 13.28 6.03
N ARG A 175 -30.59 12.01 6.15
CA ARG A 175 -31.19 10.87 5.45
C ARG A 175 -32.35 10.29 6.25
N ASP A 176 -33.06 9.37 5.62
CA ASP A 176 -34.12 8.55 6.23
C ASP A 176 -33.59 7.26 6.88
N ARG A 177 -32.26 7.12 6.99
CA ARG A 177 -31.58 5.95 7.52
C ARG A 177 -30.32 6.33 8.29
N VAL A 178 -29.90 5.45 9.20
CA VAL A 178 -28.60 5.53 9.87
C VAL A 178 -27.46 4.98 8.99
N GLY A 179 -26.23 5.05 9.49
CA GLY A 179 -25.04 4.43 8.92
C GLY A 179 -24.27 5.32 7.94
N GLY A 180 -24.92 6.31 7.32
CA GLY A 180 -24.25 7.23 6.40
C GLY A 180 -23.58 6.47 5.24
N ARG A 181 -22.24 6.46 5.21
CA ARG A 181 -21.40 5.74 4.24
C ARG A 181 -21.25 4.23 4.54
N MET A 182 -21.73 3.74 5.67
CA MET A 182 -21.95 2.31 5.91
C MET A 182 -23.38 1.98 5.51
N TRP A 183 -23.57 1.55 4.26
CA TRP A 183 -24.92 1.35 3.70
C TRP A 183 -25.04 0.01 3.00
N THR A 184 -25.92 -0.83 3.56
CA THR A 184 -26.42 -2.05 2.94
C THR A 184 -27.76 -1.75 2.25
N HIS A 185 -27.83 -2.00 0.95
CA HIS A 185 -29.09 -2.08 0.24
C HIS A 185 -29.74 -3.44 0.53
N LYS A 186 -31.02 -3.43 0.92
CA LYS A 186 -31.82 -4.63 1.18
C LYS A 186 -32.87 -4.73 0.08
N GLY A 187 -32.68 -5.68 -0.83
CA GLY A 187 -33.67 -6.06 -1.84
C GLY A 187 -34.71 -7.01 -1.25
N LYS A 188 -35.56 -7.60 -2.10
CA LYS A 188 -36.61 -8.52 -1.67
C LYS A 188 -36.06 -9.76 -0.97
N ASP A 189 -35.07 -10.41 -1.59
CA ASP A 189 -34.48 -11.68 -1.16
C ASP A 189 -32.94 -11.64 -1.15
N PHE A 190 -32.35 -10.44 -1.18
CA PHE A 190 -30.90 -10.23 -1.22
C PHE A 190 -30.47 -8.98 -0.47
N HIS A 191 -29.19 -8.89 -0.14
CA HIS A 191 -28.58 -7.67 0.39
C HIS A 191 -27.19 -7.45 -0.19
N ALA A 192 -26.79 -6.19 -0.35
CA ALA A 192 -25.48 -5.83 -0.87
C ALA A 192 -25.01 -4.48 -0.31
N ASP A 193 -23.72 -4.39 0.01
CA ASP A 193 -23.12 -3.19 0.58
C ASP A 193 -22.72 -2.19 -0.51
N LEU A 194 -23.50 -1.10 -0.64
CA LEU A 194 -23.18 0.06 -1.48
C LEU A 194 -22.09 0.94 -0.86
N GLY A 195 -21.99 0.93 0.47
CA GLY A 195 -21.00 1.67 1.23
C GLY A 195 -19.75 0.86 1.59
N ALA A 196 -19.25 1.03 2.82
CA ALA A 196 -18.23 0.14 3.37
C ALA A 196 -18.70 -1.33 3.30
N MET A 197 -17.80 -2.25 2.92
CA MET A 197 -18.10 -3.70 2.86
C MET A 197 -17.07 -4.59 3.61
N VAL A 198 -15.85 -4.11 3.84
CA VAL A 198 -14.73 -4.91 4.40
C VAL A 198 -14.30 -4.40 5.78
N ILE A 199 -14.11 -5.32 6.72
CA ILE A 199 -13.34 -5.12 7.95
C ILE A 199 -11.89 -5.49 7.66
N THR A 200 -10.99 -4.51 7.71
CA THR A 200 -9.58 -4.69 7.39
C THR A 200 -8.80 -5.16 8.62
N GLY A 201 -8.55 -6.47 8.70
CA GLY A 201 -7.77 -7.08 9.78
C GLY A 201 -8.60 -7.21 11.06
N LEU A 202 -8.52 -8.36 11.72
CA LEU A 202 -9.29 -8.63 12.94
C LEU A 202 -8.52 -8.28 14.22
N SER A 203 -7.19 -8.26 14.18
CA SER A 203 -6.36 -8.03 15.36
C SER A 203 -6.38 -6.56 15.74
N ALA A 204 -6.71 -6.27 17.00
CA ALA A 204 -6.84 -4.91 17.52
C ALA A 204 -7.84 -4.01 16.78
N ASN A 205 -8.71 -4.57 15.93
CA ASN A 205 -9.72 -3.79 15.21
C ASN A 205 -10.97 -3.56 16.09
N PRO A 206 -11.33 -2.30 16.43
CA PRO A 206 -12.49 -2.01 17.27
C PRO A 206 -13.83 -2.40 16.62
N ILE A 207 -13.88 -2.45 15.28
CA ILE A 207 -15.09 -2.90 14.57
C ILE A 207 -15.29 -4.41 14.71
N ALA A 208 -14.22 -5.20 14.78
CA ALA A 208 -14.31 -6.64 15.04
C ALA A 208 -14.88 -6.92 16.45
N VAL A 209 -14.51 -6.09 17.44
CA VAL A 209 -15.10 -6.16 18.79
C VAL A 209 -16.59 -5.84 18.73
N LEU A 210 -16.98 -4.78 18.02
CA LEU A 210 -18.38 -4.39 17.86
C LEU A 210 -19.20 -5.51 17.18
N ALA A 211 -18.64 -6.16 16.15
CA ALA A 211 -19.31 -7.26 15.45
C ALA A 211 -19.54 -8.45 16.40
N ARG A 212 -18.57 -8.76 17.26
CA ARG A 212 -18.68 -9.79 18.30
C ARG A 212 -19.73 -9.43 19.35
N GLN A 213 -19.76 -8.17 19.81
CA GLN A 213 -20.74 -7.68 20.77
C GLN A 213 -22.18 -7.82 20.26
N MET A 214 -22.39 -7.64 18.95
CA MET A 214 -23.69 -7.78 18.30
C MET A 214 -23.98 -9.21 17.78
N ASN A 215 -23.07 -10.16 18.03
CA ASN A 215 -23.16 -11.54 17.57
C ASN A 215 -23.32 -11.67 16.03
N TYR A 216 -22.61 -10.86 15.26
CA TYR A 216 -22.58 -10.97 13.80
C TYR A 216 -21.51 -11.94 13.32
N LYS A 217 -21.90 -12.78 12.35
CA LYS A 217 -20.98 -13.69 11.68
C LYS A 217 -20.14 -12.93 10.66
N LEU A 218 -18.83 -12.97 10.87
CA LEU A 218 -17.82 -12.48 9.93
C LEU A 218 -17.43 -13.61 8.97
N VAL A 219 -17.27 -13.29 7.69
CA VAL A 219 -16.85 -14.22 6.64
C VAL A 219 -15.51 -13.76 6.09
N PRO A 220 -14.44 -14.58 6.13
CA PRO A 220 -13.13 -14.18 5.64
C PRO A 220 -13.13 -13.98 4.13
N LEU A 221 -12.30 -13.06 3.67
CA LEU A 221 -12.04 -12.82 2.25
C LEU A 221 -10.94 -13.74 1.75
N SER A 222 -11.20 -14.48 0.66
CA SER A 222 -10.13 -15.10 -0.11
C SER A 222 -9.29 -14.03 -0.79
N THR A 223 -7.97 -14.20 -0.78
CA THR A 223 -7.01 -13.33 -1.45
C THR A 223 -6.80 -13.70 -2.92
N GLU A 224 -7.31 -14.84 -3.37
CA GLU A 224 -7.18 -15.26 -4.77
C GLU A 224 -8.08 -14.43 -5.67
N CYS A 225 -7.48 -13.76 -6.67
CA CYS A 225 -8.15 -12.93 -7.65
C CYS A 225 -7.79 -13.41 -9.05
N ASN A 226 -8.72 -14.10 -9.73
CA ASN A 226 -8.54 -14.40 -11.15
C ASN A 226 -8.77 -13.14 -11.98
N ILE A 227 -7.86 -12.82 -12.90
CA ILE A 227 -8.00 -11.68 -13.81
C ILE A 227 -8.33 -12.19 -15.21
N TYR A 228 -9.36 -11.64 -15.82
CA TYR A 228 -9.75 -11.92 -17.20
C TYR A 228 -9.32 -10.77 -18.11
N GLY A 229 -8.72 -11.12 -19.26
CA GLY A 229 -8.33 -10.15 -20.28
C GLY A 229 -9.53 -9.57 -21.05
N PRO A 230 -9.29 -8.60 -21.96
CA PRO A 230 -10.34 -7.98 -22.78
C PRO A 230 -11.11 -8.97 -23.67
N ASP A 231 -10.49 -10.09 -24.01
CA ASP A 231 -11.06 -11.20 -24.80
C ASP A 231 -11.90 -12.17 -23.95
N GLY A 232 -12.02 -11.91 -22.64
CA GLY A 232 -12.69 -12.77 -21.67
C GLY A 232 -11.90 -14.02 -21.30
N GLN A 233 -10.65 -14.16 -21.74
CA GLN A 233 -9.79 -15.29 -21.38
C GLN A 233 -9.10 -15.04 -20.04
N LEU A 234 -8.86 -16.13 -19.30
CA LEU A 234 -8.15 -16.06 -18.03
C LEU A 234 -6.67 -15.72 -18.27
N ILE A 235 -6.16 -14.72 -17.56
CA ILE A 235 -4.74 -14.39 -17.54
C ILE A 235 -3.99 -15.49 -16.80
N SER A 236 -2.87 -15.96 -17.36
CA SER A 236 -2.09 -17.01 -16.71
C SER A 236 -1.44 -16.50 -15.43
N ARG A 237 -1.37 -17.36 -14.41
CA ARG A 237 -0.77 -17.03 -13.12
C ARG A 237 0.66 -16.49 -13.24
N SER A 238 1.46 -17.02 -14.16
CA SER A 238 2.82 -16.53 -14.38
C SER A 238 2.88 -15.11 -14.93
N GLN A 239 1.91 -14.73 -15.77
CA GLN A 239 1.82 -13.36 -16.29
C GLN A 239 1.38 -12.39 -15.20
N ASP A 240 0.38 -12.80 -14.40
CA ASP A 240 -0.10 -12.03 -13.25
C ASP A 240 1.02 -11.78 -12.23
N GLU A 241 1.67 -12.83 -11.74
CA GLU A 241 2.77 -12.71 -10.76
C GLU A 241 3.95 -11.87 -11.29
N SER A 242 4.30 -12.00 -12.58
CA SER A 242 5.36 -11.21 -13.18
C SER A 242 5.00 -9.72 -13.25
N LEU A 243 3.74 -9.40 -13.53
CA LEU A 243 3.30 -8.01 -13.68
C LEU A 243 3.04 -7.35 -12.34
N GLU A 244 2.52 -8.09 -11.37
CA GLU A 244 2.42 -7.67 -9.98
C GLU A 244 3.81 -7.33 -9.42
N HIS A 245 4.82 -8.14 -9.70
CA HIS A 245 6.20 -7.86 -9.30
C HIS A 245 6.72 -6.54 -9.90
N GLU A 246 6.50 -6.30 -11.20
CA GLU A 246 6.93 -5.06 -11.84
C GLU A 246 6.15 -3.84 -11.33
N PHE A 247 4.85 -3.99 -11.05
CA PHE A 247 4.01 -2.95 -10.42
C PHE A 247 4.56 -2.56 -9.05
N ASN A 248 4.82 -3.54 -8.18
CA ASN A 248 5.38 -3.30 -6.84
C ASN A 248 6.78 -2.68 -6.90
N LYS A 249 7.59 -3.07 -7.89
CA LYS A 249 8.90 -2.46 -8.14
C LYS A 249 8.79 -0.99 -8.58
N LEU A 250 7.79 -0.64 -9.40
CA LEU A 250 7.52 0.74 -9.77
C LEU A 250 7.12 1.58 -8.56
N LEU A 251 6.24 1.07 -7.69
CA LEU A 251 5.88 1.73 -6.43
C LEU A 251 7.09 1.93 -5.51
N GLY A 252 7.89 0.88 -5.29
CA GLY A 252 9.11 0.96 -4.49
C GLY A 252 10.13 1.96 -5.06
N THR A 253 10.23 2.05 -6.39
CA THR A 253 11.09 3.04 -7.06
C THR A 253 10.56 4.45 -6.89
N ALA A 254 9.24 4.64 -6.97
CA ALA A 254 8.61 5.94 -6.72
C ALA A 254 8.84 6.41 -5.28
N ALA A 255 8.67 5.51 -4.31
CA ALA A 255 8.97 5.78 -2.89
C ALA A 255 10.45 6.13 -2.69
N TYR A 256 11.37 5.34 -3.28
CA TYR A 256 12.80 5.63 -3.23
C TYR A 256 13.14 7.01 -3.83
N ALA A 257 12.58 7.34 -5.00
CA ALA A 257 12.80 8.63 -5.66
C ALA A 257 12.25 9.79 -4.82
N CYS A 258 11.08 9.61 -4.20
CA CYS A 258 10.48 10.59 -3.29
C CYS A 258 11.39 10.82 -2.07
N HIS A 259 11.67 9.78 -1.28
CA HIS A 259 12.33 9.93 0.02
C HIS A 259 13.84 10.15 -0.07
N THR A 260 14.53 9.53 -1.04
CA THR A 260 15.99 9.61 -1.16
C THR A 260 16.44 10.75 -2.07
N LYS A 261 15.69 11.04 -3.14
CA LYS A 261 16.06 12.06 -4.12
C LYS A 261 15.28 13.37 -3.95
N ASN A 262 14.30 13.43 -3.05
CA ASN A 262 13.40 14.59 -2.85
C ASN A 262 12.74 15.01 -4.16
N LEU A 263 12.29 14.02 -4.94
CA LEU A 263 11.73 14.25 -6.27
C LEU A 263 10.47 15.12 -6.22
N ASP A 264 9.66 14.96 -5.19
CA ASP A 264 8.43 15.74 -4.94
C ASP A 264 8.65 17.25 -4.83
N VAL A 265 9.81 17.67 -4.34
CA VAL A 265 10.20 19.09 -4.21
C VAL A 265 10.91 19.61 -5.46
N LYS A 266 11.58 18.72 -6.21
CA LYS A 266 12.46 19.09 -7.33
C LYS A 266 11.78 19.18 -8.69
N LEU A 267 10.60 18.57 -8.84
CA LEU A 267 9.96 18.42 -10.16
C LEU A 267 9.53 19.76 -10.78
N ASP A 268 9.20 20.78 -9.98
CA ASP A 268 9.09 22.15 -10.46
C ASP A 268 9.11 23.16 -9.29
N PRO A 269 10.21 23.88 -9.05
CA PRO A 269 10.27 24.93 -8.02
C PRO A 269 9.35 26.13 -8.30
N SER A 270 8.87 26.27 -9.55
CA SER A 270 8.03 27.39 -10.02
C SER A 270 6.53 27.05 -10.00
N SER A 271 6.17 25.78 -10.17
CA SER A 271 4.81 25.31 -9.89
C SER A 271 4.71 25.00 -8.39
N ASN A 272 3.85 25.72 -7.67
CA ASN A 272 3.57 25.46 -6.26
C ASN A 272 2.76 24.15 -6.05
N LYS A 273 2.89 23.16 -6.95
CA LYS A 273 2.10 21.94 -7.00
C LYS A 273 3.01 20.74 -6.71
N ALA A 274 2.76 20.07 -5.59
CA ALA A 274 3.47 18.86 -5.22
C ALA A 274 3.27 17.76 -6.29
N ALA A 275 4.30 16.93 -6.48
CA ALA A 275 4.22 15.80 -7.39
C ALA A 275 3.17 14.78 -6.93
N SER A 276 2.38 14.28 -7.89
CA SER A 276 1.45 13.19 -7.63
C SER A 276 2.08 11.82 -7.90
N LEU A 277 1.53 10.79 -7.27
CA LEU A 277 1.96 9.41 -7.46
C LEU A 277 1.82 9.00 -8.95
N GLY A 278 0.68 9.30 -9.57
CA GLY A 278 0.42 8.98 -10.97
C GLY A 278 1.42 9.62 -11.94
N TYR A 279 1.80 10.88 -11.69
CA TYR A 279 2.81 11.56 -12.50
C TYR A 279 4.17 10.86 -12.44
N VAL A 280 4.61 10.43 -11.25
CA VAL A 280 5.89 9.76 -11.09
C VAL A 280 5.88 8.35 -11.68
N LEU A 281 4.79 7.61 -11.53
CA LEU A 281 4.66 6.29 -12.15
C LEU A 281 4.72 6.36 -13.68
N ASP A 282 4.01 7.30 -14.30
CA ASP A 282 4.08 7.54 -15.74
C ASP A 282 5.50 7.94 -16.19
N MET A 283 6.17 8.81 -15.43
CA MET A 283 7.57 9.17 -15.67
C MET A 283 8.51 7.96 -15.61
N LEU A 284 8.35 7.08 -14.61
CA LEU A 284 9.16 5.88 -14.45
C LEU A 284 8.93 4.88 -15.60
N ILE A 285 7.68 4.68 -16.01
CA ILE A 285 7.36 3.83 -17.18
C ILE A 285 8.01 4.39 -18.45
N LYS A 286 7.87 5.70 -18.70
CA LYS A 286 8.50 6.36 -19.85
C LYS A 286 10.03 6.25 -19.82
N TYR A 287 10.63 6.32 -18.63
CA TYR A 287 12.06 6.10 -18.45
C TYR A 287 12.47 4.67 -18.82
N GLN A 288 11.73 3.65 -18.38
CA GLN A 288 11.98 2.26 -18.75
C GLN A 288 11.80 2.03 -20.26
N GLU A 289 10.72 2.53 -20.86
CA GLU A 289 10.51 2.44 -22.32
C GLU A 289 11.68 3.05 -23.11
N LYS A 290 12.19 4.21 -22.65
CA LYS A 290 13.38 4.84 -23.24
C LYS A 290 14.62 3.95 -23.08
N HIS A 291 14.86 3.40 -21.90
CA HIS A 291 16.00 2.53 -21.62
C HIS A 291 16.02 1.30 -22.54
N TYR A 292 14.87 0.63 -22.73
CA TYR A 292 14.76 -0.51 -23.64
C TYR A 292 15.06 -0.14 -25.10
N ARG A 293 14.59 1.04 -25.57
CA ARG A 293 14.93 1.55 -26.91
C ARG A 293 16.43 1.79 -27.07
N GLU A 294 17.08 2.36 -26.06
CA GLU A 294 18.53 2.60 -26.06
C GLU A 294 19.34 1.29 -26.06
N LEU A 295 18.89 0.29 -25.28
CA LEU A 295 19.51 -1.03 -25.25
C LEU A 295 19.42 -1.71 -26.63
N LYS A 296 18.24 -1.67 -27.26
CA LYS A 296 18.01 -2.19 -28.62
C LYS A 296 18.88 -1.49 -29.67
N LEU A 297 18.99 -0.17 -29.58
CA LEU A 297 19.82 0.61 -30.48
C LEU A 297 21.31 0.28 -30.29
N THR A 298 21.76 0.08 -29.05
CA THR A 298 23.12 -0.34 -28.73
C THR A 298 23.42 -1.75 -29.26
N HIS A 299 22.49 -2.69 -29.05
CA HIS A 299 22.58 -4.05 -29.58
C HIS A 299 22.68 -4.07 -31.12
N ARG A 300 21.79 -3.36 -31.83
CA ARG A 300 21.82 -3.27 -33.29
C ARG A 300 23.09 -2.59 -33.83
N LYS A 301 23.60 -1.57 -33.14
CA LYS A 301 24.88 -0.93 -33.50
C LYS A 301 26.03 -1.93 -33.39
N LEU A 302 26.08 -2.71 -32.31
CA LEU A 302 27.09 -3.74 -32.12
C LEU A 302 26.96 -4.85 -33.16
N GLU A 303 25.74 -5.29 -33.47
CA GLU A 303 25.46 -6.28 -34.52
C GLU A 303 25.97 -5.79 -35.89
N THR A 304 25.62 -4.57 -36.26
CA THR A 304 26.04 -3.93 -37.52
C THR A 304 27.56 -3.84 -37.58
N HIS A 305 28.19 -3.36 -36.51
CA HIS A 305 29.65 -3.26 -36.42
C HIS A 305 30.36 -4.61 -36.59
N LEU A 306 29.85 -5.68 -35.95
CA LEU A 306 30.40 -7.02 -36.08
C LEU A 306 30.17 -7.60 -37.48
N ILE A 307 29.02 -7.35 -38.11
CA ILE A 307 28.72 -7.78 -39.47
C ILE A 307 29.65 -7.10 -40.48
N GLU A 308 29.87 -5.79 -40.36
CA GLU A 308 30.79 -5.03 -41.21
C GLU A 308 32.22 -5.54 -41.06
N ARG A 309 32.68 -5.72 -39.81
CA ARG A 309 34.01 -6.27 -39.54
C ARG A 309 34.18 -7.67 -40.11
N ARG A 310 33.17 -8.53 -39.96
CA ARG A 310 33.16 -9.88 -40.56
C ARG A 310 33.17 -9.81 -42.09
N ARG A 311 32.44 -8.88 -42.71
CA ARG A 311 32.42 -8.69 -44.17
C ARG A 311 33.79 -8.29 -44.71
N ASN A 312 34.47 -7.38 -44.03
CA ASN A 312 35.82 -6.95 -44.40
C ASN A 312 36.83 -8.09 -44.24
N LEU A 313 36.78 -8.79 -43.11
CA LEU A 313 37.66 -9.93 -42.85
C LEU A 313 37.41 -11.10 -43.82
N ASN A 314 36.16 -11.37 -44.17
CA ASN A 314 35.79 -12.35 -45.19
C ASN A 314 36.45 -12.07 -46.54
N LYS A 315 36.46 -10.81 -46.98
CA LYS A 315 37.15 -10.42 -48.22
C LYS A 315 38.64 -10.75 -48.14
N MET A 316 39.29 -10.43 -47.01
CA MET A 316 40.72 -10.71 -46.81
C MET A 316 41.01 -12.22 -46.78
N VAL A 317 40.22 -12.99 -46.05
CA VAL A 317 40.34 -14.46 -45.95
C VAL A 317 40.18 -15.11 -47.33
N ILE A 318 39.19 -14.69 -48.14
CA ILE A 318 38.99 -15.22 -49.50
C ILE A 318 40.17 -14.90 -50.42
N ILE A 319 40.69 -13.67 -50.37
CA ILE A 319 41.82 -13.25 -51.21
C ILE A 319 43.08 -14.05 -50.85
N ILE A 320 43.40 -14.16 -49.56
CA ILE A 320 44.58 -14.89 -49.08
C ILE A 320 44.44 -16.38 -49.37
N TRP A 321 43.24 -16.96 -49.22
CA TRP A 321 42.98 -18.35 -49.56
C TRP A 321 43.21 -18.63 -51.05
N HIS A 322 42.69 -17.78 -51.95
CA HIS A 322 42.94 -17.95 -53.39
C HIS A 322 44.41 -17.79 -53.76
N PHE A 323 45.12 -16.83 -53.14
CA PHE A 323 46.55 -16.64 -53.37
C PHE A 323 47.38 -17.84 -52.91
N GLY A 324 47.09 -18.35 -51.70
CA GLY A 324 47.72 -19.57 -51.17
C GLY A 324 47.42 -20.81 -52.01
N ASP A 325 46.17 -21.00 -52.47
CA ASP A 325 45.79 -22.13 -53.32
C ASP A 325 46.48 -22.09 -54.70
N CYS A 326 46.64 -20.88 -55.27
CA CYS A 326 47.43 -20.70 -56.49
C CYS A 326 48.91 -21.06 -56.27
N LEU A 327 49.54 -20.58 -55.20
CA LEU A 327 50.94 -20.91 -54.88
C LEU A 327 51.12 -22.41 -54.66
N ARG A 328 50.23 -23.04 -53.89
CA ARG A 328 50.26 -24.49 -53.66
C ARG A 328 50.15 -25.30 -54.95
N LYS A 329 49.21 -24.96 -55.84
CA LYS A 329 49.07 -25.62 -57.15
C LYS A 329 50.29 -25.47 -58.03
N ILE A 330 50.96 -24.31 -57.97
CA ILE A 330 52.23 -24.08 -58.68
C ILE A 330 53.32 -25.00 -58.11
N THR A 331 53.48 -25.05 -56.78
CA THR A 331 54.44 -25.94 -56.12
C THR A 331 54.17 -27.42 -56.42
N GLU A 332 52.91 -27.88 -56.30
CA GLU A 332 52.51 -29.25 -56.61
C GLU A 332 52.76 -29.60 -58.10
N SER A 333 52.51 -28.65 -59.02
CA SER A 333 52.79 -28.85 -60.45
C SER A 333 54.29 -28.90 -60.74
N MET A 334 55.10 -28.11 -60.03
CA MET A 334 56.57 -28.16 -60.14
C MET A 334 57.13 -29.47 -59.61
N GLU A 335 56.63 -29.97 -58.48
CA GLU A 335 56.98 -31.29 -57.93
C GLU A 335 56.60 -32.43 -58.89
N GLN A 336 55.43 -32.35 -59.54
CA GLN A 336 55.01 -33.34 -60.54
C GLN A 336 55.88 -33.31 -61.81
N ILE A 337 56.37 -32.13 -62.22
CA ILE A 337 57.32 -31.99 -63.33
C ILE A 337 58.67 -32.63 -62.95
N GLU A 338 59.14 -32.40 -61.73
CA GLU A 338 60.36 -33.02 -61.20
C GLU A 338 60.24 -34.55 -61.16
N GLU A 339 59.09 -35.08 -60.73
CA GLU A 339 58.82 -36.53 -60.74
C GLU A 339 58.80 -37.11 -62.17
N CYS A 340 58.16 -36.42 -63.13
CA CYS A 340 58.16 -36.81 -64.54
C CYS A 340 59.56 -36.76 -65.16
N PHE A 341 60.36 -35.77 -64.78
CA PHE A 341 61.74 -35.61 -65.23
C PHE A 341 62.62 -36.74 -64.68
N ASN A 342 62.45 -37.11 -63.42
CA ASN A 342 63.13 -38.25 -62.80
C ASN A 342 62.75 -39.59 -63.47
N LYS A 343 61.48 -39.78 -63.84
CA LYS A 343 61.02 -40.92 -64.64
C LYS A 343 61.64 -40.95 -66.03
N CYS A 344 61.74 -39.80 -66.72
CA CYS A 344 62.41 -39.70 -68.02
C CYS A 344 63.91 -40.00 -67.92
N LYS A 345 64.57 -39.54 -66.86
CA LYS A 345 65.98 -39.80 -66.60
C LYS A 345 66.26 -41.29 -66.39
N LEU A 346 65.40 -41.98 -65.65
CA LEU A 346 65.47 -43.44 -65.48
C LEU A 346 65.25 -44.19 -66.81
N ALA A 347 64.35 -43.69 -67.66
CA ALA A 347 64.12 -44.25 -69.00
C ALA A 347 65.34 -44.08 -69.92
N VAL A 348 66.01 -42.92 -69.88
CA VAL A 348 67.25 -42.66 -70.63
C VAL A 348 68.39 -43.54 -70.14
N GLN A 349 68.54 -43.77 -68.83
CA GLN A 349 69.52 -44.70 -68.27
C GLN A 349 69.29 -46.14 -68.74
N LYS A 350 68.03 -46.60 -68.79
CA LYS A 350 67.67 -47.93 -69.31
C LYS A 350 67.97 -48.08 -70.81
N LEU A 351 67.74 -47.04 -71.61
CA LEU A 351 68.08 -47.04 -73.04
C LEU A 351 69.60 -47.03 -73.27
N ARG A 352 70.37 -46.31 -72.45
CA ARG A 352 71.84 -46.29 -72.51
C ARG A 352 72.46 -47.65 -72.17
N SER A 353 71.95 -48.31 -71.12
CA SER A 353 72.42 -49.65 -70.73
C SER A 353 72.08 -50.69 -71.80
N LYS A 354 70.94 -50.55 -72.49
CA LYS A 354 70.57 -51.38 -73.65
C LYS A 354 71.49 -51.14 -74.87
N TYR A 355 71.84 -49.89 -75.15
CA TYR A 355 72.74 -49.50 -76.26
C TYR A 355 74.20 -49.95 -76.05
N VAL A 356 74.67 -50.00 -74.80
CA VAL A 356 76.01 -50.52 -74.47
C VAL A 356 76.08 -52.04 -74.65
N ILE A 357 75.02 -52.76 -74.28
CA ILE A 357 74.91 -54.21 -74.48
C ILE A 357 74.81 -54.56 -75.98
N GLU A 358 74.05 -53.78 -76.77
CA GLU A 358 73.88 -54.03 -78.22
C GLU A 358 75.12 -53.66 -79.07
N ASN A 359 76.06 -52.87 -78.55
CA ASN A 359 77.25 -52.41 -79.30
C ASN A 359 78.59 -53.06 -78.87
N GLN A 360 78.60 -54.02 -77.93
CA GLN A 360 79.80 -54.78 -77.57
C GLN A 360 79.99 -56.11 -78.31
N GLU A 361 79.10 -56.50 -79.24
CA GLU A 361 79.23 -57.77 -79.99
C GLU A 361 79.94 -57.70 -81.36
N LYS A 362 80.69 -56.63 -81.69
CA LYS A 362 81.49 -56.59 -82.94
C LYS A 362 82.89 -55.99 -82.80
N LYS A 363 83.83 -56.79 -82.24
CA LYS A 363 85.15 -57.18 -82.82
C LYS A 363 86.19 -57.53 -81.73
N GLU A 364 86.69 -58.76 -81.73
CA GLU A 364 87.90 -59.27 -81.06
C GLU A 364 89.13 -59.27 -82.01
N PRO A 365 90.37 -59.64 -81.59
CA PRO A 365 91.06 -59.50 -80.29
C PRO A 365 92.47 -58.89 -80.43
N LYS A 366 93.15 -58.54 -79.31
CA LYS A 366 94.62 -58.66 -79.14
C LYS A 366 95.10 -58.39 -77.69
N ASP A 367 95.74 -59.41 -77.15
CA ASP A 367 96.70 -59.56 -76.04
C ASP A 367 97.06 -58.37 -75.13
N GLY A 368 96.81 -58.58 -73.82
CA GLY A 368 97.87 -58.51 -72.80
C GLY A 368 98.00 -57.23 -71.96
N ALA A 369 97.18 -57.10 -70.92
CA ALA A 369 97.57 -56.80 -69.53
C ALA A 369 96.31 -56.61 -68.66
N GLU A 370 96.28 -57.32 -67.53
CA GLU A 370 95.26 -57.24 -66.47
C GLU A 370 95.28 -55.86 -65.80
N GLU A 371 94.11 -55.27 -65.50
CA GLU A 371 93.69 -54.96 -64.13
C GLU A 371 92.33 -54.22 -64.05
N GLU A 372 91.51 -54.75 -63.13
CA GLU A 372 90.41 -54.17 -62.36
C GLU A 372 89.22 -53.45 -63.04
N VAL A 373 88.10 -54.18 -63.05
CA VAL A 373 86.74 -53.63 -63.04
C VAL A 373 86.53 -52.91 -61.72
N GLU A 374 86.65 -51.59 -61.71
CA GLU A 374 86.15 -50.78 -60.60
C GLU A 374 84.62 -50.64 -60.75
N CYS A 375 83.89 -51.42 -59.94
CA CYS A 375 82.49 -51.17 -59.66
C CYS A 375 82.36 -49.80 -59.01
N ILE A 376 82.05 -48.78 -59.80
CA ILE A 376 81.66 -47.49 -59.23
C ILE A 376 80.24 -47.63 -58.66
N ASN A 377 80.18 -47.93 -57.37
CA ASN A 377 79.11 -47.48 -56.49
C ASN A 377 79.06 -45.95 -56.58
N LEU A 378 78.04 -45.41 -57.24
CA LEU A 378 77.70 -44.00 -57.13
C LEU A 378 76.35 -43.86 -56.44
N SER A 379 76.45 -43.26 -55.27
CA SER A 379 75.41 -42.76 -54.38
C SER A 379 74.28 -42.05 -55.11
N THR A 380 73.09 -42.17 -54.53
CA THR A 380 71.83 -41.49 -54.87
C THR A 380 71.84 -39.97 -54.64
N ASP A 381 73.00 -39.35 -54.43
CA ASP A 381 73.10 -37.94 -54.12
C ASP A 381 73.73 -37.18 -55.29
N ASP A 382 73.08 -36.07 -55.64
CA ASP A 382 73.51 -34.99 -56.54
C ASP A 382 73.36 -35.19 -58.05
N ILE A 383 72.17 -34.80 -58.53
CA ILE A 383 72.01 -34.20 -59.86
C ILE A 383 71.75 -32.71 -59.61
N PRO A 384 72.56 -31.79 -60.16
CA PRO A 384 72.47 -30.39 -59.81
C PRO A 384 71.18 -29.81 -60.40
N MET A 385 70.21 -29.57 -59.54
CA MET A 385 69.37 -28.40 -59.69
C MET A 385 70.32 -27.21 -59.76
N THR A 386 70.15 -26.28 -60.69
CA THR A 386 70.98 -25.07 -60.64
C THR A 386 70.74 -24.38 -59.30
N SER A 387 71.76 -23.76 -58.69
CA SER A 387 71.59 -23.04 -57.42
C SER A 387 70.45 -21.99 -57.50
N GLU A 388 70.15 -21.51 -58.70
CA GLU A 388 69.01 -20.64 -59.02
C GLU A 388 67.65 -21.33 -58.92
N GLU A 389 67.50 -22.54 -59.45
CA GLU A 389 66.24 -23.31 -59.38
C GLU A 389 65.92 -23.75 -57.94
N GLU A 390 66.92 -24.23 -57.19
CA GLU A 390 66.72 -24.60 -55.77
C GLU A 390 66.39 -23.37 -54.91
N PHE A 391 67.04 -22.23 -55.20
CA PHE A 391 66.74 -20.97 -54.55
C PHE A 391 65.30 -20.51 -54.83
N GLU A 392 64.81 -20.60 -56.07
CA GLU A 392 63.44 -20.22 -56.40
C GLU A 392 62.39 -21.13 -55.74
N ILE A 393 62.63 -22.44 -55.63
CA ILE A 393 61.73 -23.33 -54.88
C ILE A 393 61.69 -22.95 -53.39
N ARG A 394 62.86 -22.80 -52.75
CA ARG A 394 62.94 -22.43 -51.32
C ARG A 394 62.35 -21.05 -51.06
N LYS A 395 62.49 -20.12 -51.99
CA LYS A 395 61.89 -18.78 -51.95
C LYS A 395 60.37 -18.86 -52.04
N LEU A 396 59.80 -19.63 -52.97
CA LEU A 396 58.35 -19.84 -53.06
C LEU A 396 57.78 -20.53 -51.82
N GLN A 397 58.49 -21.52 -51.26
CA GLN A 397 58.10 -22.17 -50.01
C GLN A 397 58.13 -21.20 -48.81
N ALA A 398 59.15 -20.34 -48.74
CA ALA A 398 59.23 -19.28 -47.73
C ALA A 398 58.12 -18.24 -47.90
N GLU A 399 57.83 -17.79 -49.12
CA GLU A 399 56.73 -16.88 -49.44
C GLU A 399 55.37 -17.49 -49.09
N HIS A 400 55.13 -18.77 -49.40
CA HIS A 400 53.93 -19.50 -49.00
C HIS A 400 53.79 -19.58 -47.47
N PHE A 401 54.87 -19.92 -46.75
CA PHE A 401 54.86 -19.94 -45.29
C PHE A 401 54.58 -18.57 -44.68
N MET A 402 55.11 -17.50 -45.27
CA MET A 402 54.84 -16.12 -44.82
C MET A 402 53.37 -15.74 -45.02
N VAL A 403 52.77 -16.09 -46.16
CA VAL A 403 51.33 -15.89 -46.42
C VAL A 403 50.48 -16.68 -45.42
N TRP A 404 50.84 -17.93 -45.14
CA TRP A 404 50.12 -18.77 -44.16
C TRP A 404 50.17 -18.17 -42.74
N LYS A 405 51.33 -17.65 -42.34
CA LYS A 405 51.52 -16.96 -41.05
C LYS A 405 50.66 -15.70 -40.92
N GLU A 406 50.35 -15.04 -42.03
CA GLU A 406 49.39 -13.91 -42.06
C GLU A 406 47.92 -14.37 -42.10
N PHE A 407 47.63 -15.56 -42.67
CA PHE A 407 46.29 -16.12 -42.77
C PHE A 407 45.72 -16.64 -41.44
N GLU A 408 46.50 -17.42 -40.69
CA GLU A 408 46.08 -18.07 -39.43
C GLU A 408 45.41 -17.09 -38.43
N PRO A 409 45.98 -15.91 -38.11
CA PRO A 409 45.33 -14.96 -37.20
C PRO A 409 44.03 -14.37 -37.78
N LEU A 410 43.90 -14.27 -39.10
CA LEU A 410 42.68 -13.79 -39.76
C LEU A 410 41.56 -14.83 -39.71
N GLU A 411 41.86 -16.11 -39.90
CA GLU A 411 40.89 -17.20 -39.75
C GLU A 411 40.42 -17.35 -38.29
N ALA A 412 41.35 -17.25 -37.34
CA ALA A 412 41.01 -17.25 -35.91
C ALA A 412 40.13 -16.04 -35.55
N ALA A 413 40.45 -14.85 -36.06
CA ALA A 413 39.62 -13.64 -35.88
C ALA A 413 38.23 -13.80 -36.52
N HIS A 414 38.13 -14.47 -37.67
CA HIS A 414 36.87 -14.74 -38.36
C HIS A 414 35.96 -15.63 -37.55
N THR A 415 36.52 -16.75 -37.06
CA THR A 415 35.82 -17.69 -36.20
C THR A 415 35.35 -17.02 -34.91
N ARG A 416 36.18 -16.16 -34.32
CA ARG A 416 35.81 -15.36 -33.13
C ARG A 416 34.65 -14.43 -33.40
N LEU A 417 34.67 -13.68 -34.51
CA LEU A 417 33.57 -12.77 -34.88
C LEU A 417 32.27 -13.53 -35.14
N LYS A 418 32.34 -14.71 -35.76
CA LYS A 418 31.17 -15.57 -35.96
C LYS A 418 30.55 -15.96 -34.61
N ARG A 419 31.36 -16.44 -33.66
CA ARG A 419 30.88 -16.76 -32.30
C ARG A 419 30.29 -15.55 -31.58
N GLN A 420 30.93 -14.39 -31.68
CA GLN A 420 30.42 -13.15 -31.06
C GLN A 420 29.05 -12.76 -31.64
N LEU A 421 28.86 -12.90 -32.96
CA LEU A 421 27.57 -12.63 -33.60
C LEU A 421 26.51 -13.65 -33.21
N ASP A 422 26.88 -14.93 -33.08
CA ASP A 422 25.98 -15.99 -32.62
C ASP A 422 25.48 -15.70 -31.19
N VAL A 423 26.40 -15.35 -30.27
CA VAL A 423 26.05 -14.94 -28.90
C VAL A 423 25.12 -13.73 -28.90
N LEU A 424 25.41 -12.73 -29.73
CA LEU A 424 24.61 -11.52 -29.83
C LEU A 424 23.19 -11.80 -30.36
N ASN A 425 23.06 -12.75 -31.30
CA ASN A 425 21.77 -13.15 -31.86
C ASN A 425 20.91 -13.97 -30.89
N HIS A 426 21.54 -14.80 -30.04
CA HIS A 426 20.82 -15.54 -29.01
C HIS A 426 20.37 -14.63 -27.85
N ASN A 427 21.13 -13.58 -27.54
CA ASN A 427 20.84 -12.64 -26.44
C ASN A 427 20.28 -11.30 -26.96
N ARG A 428 19.19 -11.35 -27.73
CA ARG A 428 18.50 -10.14 -28.18
C ARG A 428 17.72 -9.49 -27.03
N PRO A 429 17.83 -8.16 -26.84
CA PRO A 429 16.97 -7.47 -25.88
C PRO A 429 15.51 -7.53 -26.33
N ASN A 430 14.59 -7.48 -25.37
CA ASN A 430 13.15 -7.44 -25.66
C ASN A 430 12.80 -6.27 -26.58
N ASP A 431 11.77 -6.46 -27.40
CA ASP A 431 11.35 -5.46 -28.37
C ASP A 431 10.76 -4.20 -27.71
N GLU A 432 10.12 -4.38 -26.55
CA GLU A 432 9.46 -3.37 -25.75
C GLU A 432 9.62 -3.68 -24.25
N TYR A 433 9.34 -2.67 -23.41
CA TYR A 433 9.35 -2.84 -21.96
C TYR A 433 8.12 -3.63 -21.48
N LEU A 434 6.93 -3.24 -21.93
CA LEU A 434 5.66 -3.92 -21.67
C LEU A 434 4.92 -4.10 -22.99
N SER A 435 4.47 -5.32 -23.26
CA SER A 435 3.56 -5.64 -24.35
C SER A 435 2.16 -5.05 -24.16
N ALA A 436 1.34 -5.09 -25.20
CA ALA A 436 -0.03 -4.56 -25.14
C ALA A 436 -0.88 -5.22 -24.03
N LEU A 437 -0.76 -6.54 -23.87
CA LEU A 437 -1.44 -7.28 -22.81
C LEU A 437 -0.89 -6.91 -21.42
N GLU A 438 0.43 -6.80 -21.28
CA GLU A 438 1.08 -6.42 -20.02
C GLU A 438 0.75 -4.98 -19.60
N LYS A 439 0.59 -4.05 -20.56
CA LYS A 439 0.08 -2.69 -20.32
C LYS A 439 -1.36 -2.70 -19.82
N THR A 440 -2.20 -3.57 -20.39
CA THR A 440 -3.59 -3.76 -19.97
C THR A 440 -3.66 -4.29 -18.53
N LEU A 441 -2.84 -5.28 -18.21
CA LEU A 441 -2.74 -5.85 -16.87
C LEU A 441 -2.15 -4.84 -15.84
N MET A 442 -1.11 -4.10 -16.23
CA MET A 442 -0.57 -3.00 -15.41
C MET A 442 -1.64 -1.93 -15.10
N ASN A 443 -2.48 -1.59 -16.08
CA ASN A 443 -3.60 -0.68 -15.86
C ASN A 443 -4.65 -1.25 -14.89
N TRP A 444 -4.87 -2.56 -14.87
CA TRP A 444 -5.73 -3.19 -13.86
C TRP A 444 -5.16 -3.01 -12.45
N HIS A 445 -3.85 -3.19 -12.23
CA HIS A 445 -3.22 -2.91 -10.93
C HIS A 445 -3.32 -1.42 -10.54
N PHE A 446 -3.15 -0.50 -11.50
CA PHE A 446 -3.39 0.92 -11.25
C PHE A 446 -4.84 1.20 -10.86
N ALA A 447 -5.82 0.58 -11.53
CA ALA A 447 -7.23 0.71 -11.18
C ALA A 447 -7.52 0.17 -9.77
N ASN A 448 -6.87 -0.94 -9.38
CA ASN A 448 -6.97 -1.50 -8.04
C ASN A 448 -6.39 -0.55 -6.97
N LEU A 449 -5.28 0.13 -7.29
CA LEU A 449 -4.71 1.16 -6.42
C LEU A 449 -5.61 2.41 -6.32
N GLU A 450 -6.23 2.83 -7.44
CA GLU A 450 -7.23 3.90 -7.45
C GLU A 450 -8.48 3.53 -6.65
N PHE A 451 -8.89 2.27 -6.69
CA PHE A 451 -9.97 1.71 -5.88
C PHE A 451 -9.64 1.79 -4.39
N ALA A 452 -8.46 1.31 -3.98
CA ALA A 452 -8.03 1.31 -2.58
C ALA A 452 -8.02 2.72 -1.99
N ASN A 453 -7.63 3.72 -2.79
CA ASN A 453 -7.58 5.12 -2.39
C ASN A 453 -8.88 5.90 -2.65
N ALA A 454 -9.84 5.30 -3.35
CA ALA A 454 -11.02 5.95 -3.92
C ALA A 454 -10.69 7.25 -4.69
N ALA A 455 -9.52 7.33 -5.33
CA ALA A 455 -9.02 8.54 -5.97
C ALA A 455 -8.19 8.20 -7.19
N ARG A 456 -8.07 9.14 -8.12
CA ARG A 456 -7.16 8.99 -9.26
C ARG A 456 -5.72 9.11 -8.78
N LEU A 457 -4.81 8.39 -9.42
CA LEU A 457 -3.39 8.44 -9.04
C LEU A 457 -2.80 9.85 -9.18
N GLU A 458 -3.36 10.68 -10.05
CA GLU A 458 -2.95 12.07 -10.26
C GLU A 458 -3.34 13.00 -9.09
N ASP A 459 -4.28 12.59 -8.25
CA ASP A 459 -4.74 13.35 -7.09
C ASP A 459 -4.06 12.90 -5.78
N LEU A 460 -3.32 11.78 -5.82
CA LEU A 460 -2.59 11.25 -4.67
C LEU A 460 -1.24 11.94 -4.49
N SER A 461 -0.95 12.35 -3.25
CA SER A 461 0.35 12.91 -2.86
C SER A 461 1.44 11.84 -2.96
N LEU A 462 2.49 12.09 -3.74
CA LEU A 462 3.61 11.14 -3.85
C LEU A 462 4.23 10.79 -2.48
N ARG A 463 4.27 11.75 -1.54
CA ARG A 463 4.97 11.59 -0.26
C ARG A 463 4.11 10.99 0.85
N HIS A 464 2.80 11.15 0.77
CA HIS A 464 1.91 10.97 1.92
C HIS A 464 0.68 10.10 1.63
N TRP A 465 0.60 9.48 0.45
CA TRP A 465 -0.56 8.65 0.10
C TRP A 465 -0.63 7.35 0.93
N ASP A 466 0.52 6.85 1.38
CA ASP A 466 0.75 5.60 2.12
C ASP A 466 1.18 5.84 3.58
N GLN A 467 0.94 7.04 4.12
CA GLN A 467 1.41 7.42 5.45
C GLN A 467 0.77 6.60 6.59
N ASP A 468 -0.40 6.00 6.35
CA ASP A 468 -1.16 5.20 7.30
C ASP A 468 -0.86 3.71 7.24
N ASP A 469 -0.06 3.24 6.28
CA ASP A 469 0.38 1.84 6.17
C ASP A 469 1.10 1.35 7.43
N LEU A 470 1.79 2.25 8.15
CA LEU A 470 2.43 1.94 9.43
C LEU A 470 1.45 1.41 10.50
N PHE A 471 0.16 1.72 10.35
CA PHE A 471 -0.90 1.38 11.29
C PHE A 471 -1.84 0.29 10.75
N GLU A 472 -1.45 -0.41 9.68
CA GLU A 472 -2.23 -1.52 9.15
C GLU A 472 -2.50 -2.59 10.22
N LEU A 473 -3.76 -3.05 10.26
CA LEU A 473 -4.21 -4.03 11.24
C LEU A 473 -4.01 -5.45 10.70
N VAL A 474 -3.43 -6.30 11.54
CA VAL A 474 -3.07 -7.68 11.18
C VAL A 474 -4.28 -8.62 11.25
N GLY A 475 -4.26 -9.68 10.44
CA GLY A 475 -5.23 -10.77 10.43
C GLY A 475 -6.15 -10.71 9.22
N GLU A 476 -7.06 -11.67 9.12
CA GLU A 476 -7.91 -11.81 7.94
C GLU A 476 -8.79 -10.57 7.72
N HIS A 477 -8.97 -10.18 6.46
CA HIS A 477 -10.03 -9.25 6.10
C HIS A 477 -11.36 -10.01 6.03
N CYS A 478 -12.44 -9.39 6.48
CA CYS A 478 -13.74 -10.04 6.58
C CYS A 478 -14.89 -9.17 6.09
N VAL A 479 -15.98 -9.79 5.68
CA VAL A 479 -17.28 -9.14 5.43
C VAL A 479 -18.28 -9.53 6.51
N VAL A 480 -19.25 -8.66 6.78
CA VAL A 480 -20.36 -8.95 7.70
C VAL A 480 -21.45 -9.68 6.93
N SER A 481 -21.76 -10.92 7.30
CA SER A 481 -22.72 -11.77 6.56
C SER A 481 -24.11 -11.18 6.34
N THR A 482 -24.56 -10.27 7.23
CA THR A 482 -25.86 -9.58 7.14
C THR A 482 -25.80 -8.23 6.41
N GLY A 483 -24.66 -7.91 5.80
CA GLY A 483 -24.33 -6.58 5.29
C GLY A 483 -23.79 -5.66 6.38
N TYR A 484 -22.79 -4.85 6.04
CA TYR A 484 -22.03 -4.04 7.00
C TYR A 484 -22.85 -2.90 7.62
N GLY A 485 -23.87 -2.41 6.92
CA GLY A 485 -24.84 -1.43 7.44
C GLY A 485 -25.58 -1.93 8.69
N SER A 486 -25.69 -3.24 8.90
CA SER A 486 -26.32 -3.81 10.11
C SER A 486 -25.63 -3.36 11.40
N MET A 487 -24.31 -3.07 11.35
CA MET A 487 -23.54 -2.56 12.47
C MET A 487 -24.10 -1.22 12.98
N ALA A 488 -24.40 -0.30 12.07
CA ALA A 488 -24.97 1.00 12.42
C ALA A 488 -26.42 0.87 12.90
N GLU A 489 -27.21 -0.01 12.26
CA GLU A 489 -28.57 -0.32 12.70
C GLU A 489 -28.61 -0.92 14.11
N GLY A 490 -27.67 -1.82 14.43
CA GLY A 490 -27.50 -2.42 15.75
C GLY A 490 -27.22 -1.38 16.82
N LEU A 491 -26.25 -0.48 16.59
CA LEU A 491 -25.97 0.63 17.51
C LEU A 491 -27.17 1.57 17.70
N ALA A 492 -27.87 1.91 16.62
CA ALA A 492 -29.03 2.78 16.70
C ALA A 492 -30.17 2.15 17.51
N ARG A 493 -30.36 0.83 17.44
CA ARG A 493 -31.32 0.08 18.26
C ARG A 493 -30.95 0.13 19.74
N GLU A 494 -29.68 -0.04 20.06
CA GLU A 494 -29.16 0.03 21.43
C GLU A 494 -29.31 1.42 22.06
N LEU A 495 -29.20 2.49 21.26
CA LEU A 495 -29.43 3.86 21.74
C LEU A 495 -30.88 4.08 22.19
N LYS A 496 -31.86 3.50 21.48
CA LYS A 496 -33.28 3.58 21.87
C LYS A 496 -33.58 2.82 23.16
N ASN A 497 -32.86 1.71 23.41
CA ASN A 497 -33.09 0.82 24.54
C ASN A 497 -32.26 1.17 25.79
N THR A 498 -31.47 2.25 25.77
CA THR A 498 -30.57 2.59 26.89
C THR A 498 -31.39 3.12 28.09
N PRO A 499 -31.42 2.42 29.24
CA PRO A 499 -32.23 2.81 30.39
C PRO A 499 -31.72 4.11 31.02
N SER A 500 -32.65 5.01 31.37
CA SER A 500 -32.34 6.20 32.15
C SER A 500 -32.12 5.82 33.62
N PHE A 501 -30.87 5.85 34.12
CA PHE A 501 -30.60 5.81 35.56
C PHE A 501 -31.07 7.13 36.19
N VAL A 502 -32.33 7.18 36.61
CA VAL A 502 -32.87 8.23 37.47
C VAL A 502 -32.81 7.72 38.90
N SER A 503 -32.15 8.49 39.78
CA SER A 503 -32.24 8.27 41.23
C SER A 503 -33.69 8.41 41.66
N SER A 504 -34.24 7.36 42.25
CA SER A 504 -35.61 7.29 42.76
C SER A 504 -35.77 8.06 44.07
N ASP A 505 -35.54 9.38 44.07
CA ASP A 505 -35.67 10.21 45.29
C ASP A 505 -36.70 11.35 45.18
N SER A 506 -37.63 11.32 44.22
CA SER A 506 -38.69 12.35 44.14
C SER A 506 -40.08 11.86 43.71
N ALA A 507 -40.41 10.57 43.87
CA ALA A 507 -41.77 10.08 43.66
C ALA A 507 -42.53 9.88 44.99
N LYS A 508 -42.86 10.98 45.67
CA LYS A 508 -43.99 11.02 46.62
C LYS A 508 -44.96 12.09 46.17
N THR A 509 -45.86 11.73 45.27
CA THR A 509 -47.14 12.44 45.14
C THR A 509 -48.22 11.44 44.74
N LYS A 510 -49.13 11.19 45.68
CA LYS A 510 -50.38 10.46 45.46
C LYS A 510 -51.14 11.11 44.31
N LYS A 511 -51.53 10.35 43.29
CA LYS A 511 -52.79 10.57 42.58
C LYS A 511 -53.42 9.24 42.16
N THR A 512 -54.69 9.16 42.55
CA THR A 512 -55.70 8.15 42.29
C THR A 512 -56.31 8.34 40.90
N GLY A 513 -56.74 7.26 40.25
CA GLY A 513 -57.78 7.30 39.21
C GLY A 513 -57.34 6.79 37.84
N LEU A 514 -57.98 5.70 37.43
CA LEU A 514 -57.99 5.03 36.12
C LEU A 514 -57.98 5.97 34.90
N ASP A 515 -57.05 5.74 33.96
CA ASP A 515 -57.36 5.36 32.57
C ASP A 515 -56.08 4.81 31.89
N GLU A 516 -56.08 3.52 31.53
CA GLU A 516 -54.97 2.84 30.84
C GLU A 516 -55.25 2.83 29.33
N SER A 517 -54.57 3.69 28.56
CA SER A 517 -54.16 3.43 27.17
C SER A 517 -53.56 4.67 26.50
N MET A 518 -52.34 5.05 26.90
CA MET A 518 -51.32 5.63 26.03
C MET A 518 -49.99 5.52 26.78
N GLU A 519 -49.19 4.51 26.45
CA GLU A 519 -47.80 4.42 26.91
C GLU A 519 -47.06 5.68 26.47
N ALA A 520 -46.72 6.56 27.42
CA ALA A 520 -45.73 7.60 27.18
C ALA A 520 -44.38 6.92 26.90
N PRO A 521 -43.69 7.22 25.78
CA PRO A 521 -42.46 6.53 25.44
C PRO A 521 -41.38 6.85 26.47
N ILE A 522 -40.73 5.80 26.96
CA ILE A 522 -39.52 5.85 27.78
C ILE A 522 -38.46 6.59 26.94
N THR A 523 -38.25 7.89 27.16
CA THR A 523 -37.24 8.66 26.43
C THR A 523 -35.86 8.34 26.97
N GLY A 524 -35.11 7.51 26.22
CA GLY A 524 -33.68 7.33 26.42
C GLY A 524 -32.93 8.66 26.32
N LEU A 525 -31.72 8.72 26.89
CA LEU A 525 -30.83 9.89 26.84
C LEU A 525 -30.36 10.27 25.41
N CYS A 526 -30.81 9.56 24.38
CA CYS A 526 -30.43 9.78 22.99
C CYS A 526 -31.65 9.71 22.07
N CYS A 527 -31.81 10.73 21.21
CA CYS A 527 -32.83 10.79 20.16
C CYS A 527 -32.15 10.91 18.78
N ILE A 528 -32.71 10.26 17.76
CA ILE A 528 -32.28 10.41 16.36
C ILE A 528 -33.44 10.99 15.57
N GLU A 529 -33.23 12.16 14.99
CA GLU A 529 -34.18 12.81 14.08
C GLU A 529 -33.73 12.61 12.63
N PHE A 530 -34.50 11.81 11.90
CA PHE A 530 -34.27 11.57 10.48
C PHE A 530 -34.79 12.70 9.62
N LYS A 531 -34.27 12.78 8.39
CA LYS A 531 -34.62 13.79 7.40
C LYS A 531 -34.41 15.24 7.90
N ALA A 532 -33.55 15.40 8.91
CA ALA A 532 -33.18 16.65 9.55
C ALA A 532 -31.80 17.11 9.07
N SER A 533 -31.78 18.07 8.13
CA SER A 533 -30.56 18.63 7.57
C SER A 533 -30.14 19.87 8.36
N VAL A 534 -28.98 19.81 9.04
CA VAL A 534 -28.41 20.97 9.73
C VAL A 534 -28.04 22.06 8.71
N LYS A 535 -28.59 23.26 8.89
CA LYS A 535 -28.40 24.41 8.00
C LYS A 535 -27.52 25.49 8.61
N ARG A 536 -27.60 25.71 9.93
CA ARG A 536 -26.82 26.74 10.63
C ARG A 536 -26.39 26.25 12.00
N VAL A 537 -25.15 26.59 12.38
CA VAL A 537 -24.59 26.33 13.70
C VAL A 537 -24.05 27.64 14.25
N CYS A 538 -24.75 28.19 15.23
CA CYS A 538 -24.31 29.35 15.99
C CYS A 538 -23.65 28.88 17.28
N TYR A 539 -22.40 29.25 17.53
CA TYR A 539 -21.67 28.81 18.72
C TYR A 539 -20.99 29.98 19.44
N SER A 540 -20.97 29.90 20.77
CA SER A 540 -20.40 30.93 21.66
C SER A 540 -19.84 30.30 22.93
N ASP A 541 -19.31 31.13 23.83
CA ASP A 541 -18.89 30.73 25.18
C ASP A 541 -20.04 30.28 26.09
N LYS A 542 -21.30 30.53 25.69
CA LYS A 542 -22.52 30.20 26.45
C LYS A 542 -23.22 28.93 25.98
N GLY A 543 -22.82 28.36 24.86
CA GLY A 543 -23.46 27.18 24.26
C GLY A 543 -23.61 27.30 22.74
N VAL A 544 -24.45 26.43 22.19
CA VAL A 544 -24.70 26.30 20.75
C VAL A 544 -26.19 26.33 20.43
N HIS A 545 -26.54 27.07 19.38
CA HIS A 545 -27.84 27.02 18.74
C HIS A 545 -27.69 26.42 17.34
N VAL A 546 -28.39 25.32 17.08
CA VAL A 546 -28.37 24.63 15.80
C VAL A 546 -29.72 24.81 15.13
N SER A 547 -29.73 25.26 13.88
CA SER A 547 -30.94 25.33 13.06
C SER A 547 -30.90 24.23 12.01
N ALA A 548 -31.94 23.40 11.96
CA ALA A 548 -32.07 22.32 10.99
C ALA A 548 -33.40 22.37 10.25
N LEU A 549 -33.37 21.97 8.98
CA LEU A 549 -34.56 21.76 8.16
C LEU A 549 -34.97 20.31 8.26
N ASN A 550 -36.13 20.03 8.86
CA ASN A 550 -36.70 18.70 8.88
C ASN A 550 -37.78 18.57 7.80
N SER A 551 -37.44 17.89 6.71
CA SER A 551 -38.33 17.75 5.54
C SER A 551 -39.60 16.93 5.80
N VAL A 552 -39.74 16.29 6.96
CA VAL A 552 -41.00 15.64 7.38
C VAL A 552 -41.97 16.66 7.98
N PHE A 553 -41.47 17.63 8.74
CA PHE A 553 -42.31 18.59 9.48
C PHE A 553 -42.55 19.88 8.70
N SER A 554 -41.55 20.37 7.97
CA SER A 554 -41.66 21.61 7.20
C SER A 554 -40.65 21.64 6.04
N GLN A 555 -41.05 22.22 4.90
CA GLN A 555 -40.15 22.46 3.77
C GLN A 555 -39.53 23.87 3.80
N ASP A 556 -40.10 24.78 4.58
CA ASP A 556 -39.75 26.21 4.55
C ASP A 556 -39.34 26.77 5.91
N GLU A 557 -39.44 25.97 6.99
CA GLU A 557 -39.17 26.42 8.35
C GLU A 557 -38.03 25.64 9.00
N LEU A 558 -37.09 26.39 9.59
CA LEU A 558 -35.99 25.83 10.35
C LEU A 558 -36.42 25.57 11.80
N THR A 559 -36.17 24.36 12.28
CA THR A 559 -36.31 24.00 13.69
C THR A 559 -35.02 24.38 14.42
N GLY A 560 -35.14 25.09 15.55
CA GLY A 560 -34.01 25.51 16.38
C GLY A 560 -33.80 24.60 17.58
N TYR A 561 -32.54 24.27 17.86
CA TYR A 561 -32.14 23.40 18.96
C TYR A 561 -31.04 24.08 19.80
N GLU A 562 -31.29 24.26 21.09
CA GLU A 562 -30.28 24.72 22.05
C GLU A 562 -29.55 23.53 22.68
N ALA A 563 -28.23 23.64 22.82
CA ALA A 563 -27.38 22.67 23.49
C ALA A 563 -26.11 23.29 24.08
N ASP A 564 -25.39 22.54 24.92
CA ASP A 564 -24.12 22.99 25.51
C ASP A 564 -22.95 22.76 24.55
N ALA A 565 -23.05 21.74 23.68
CA ALA A 565 -22.03 21.44 22.67
C ALA A 565 -22.64 20.91 21.36
N PHE A 566 -21.91 21.15 20.26
CA PHE A 566 -22.22 20.61 18.93
C PHE A 566 -21.06 19.73 18.45
N LEU A 567 -21.37 18.50 18.04
CA LEU A 567 -20.41 17.57 17.45
C LEU A 567 -20.70 17.43 15.96
N CYS A 568 -19.82 17.99 15.14
CA CYS A 568 -19.91 17.90 13.69
C CYS A 568 -19.30 16.58 13.19
N THR A 569 -20.11 15.66 12.66
CA THR A 569 -19.63 14.41 12.03
C THR A 569 -19.93 14.34 10.52
N THR A 570 -20.21 15.49 9.92
CA THR A 570 -20.51 15.59 8.49
C THR A 570 -19.31 15.15 7.63
N PRO A 571 -19.54 14.44 6.51
CA PRO A 571 -18.46 14.05 5.60
C PRO A 571 -17.65 15.26 5.10
N LEU A 572 -16.36 15.05 4.84
CA LEU A 572 -15.47 16.10 4.33
C LEU A 572 -15.97 16.72 3.02
N GLY A 573 -16.58 15.93 2.11
CA GLY A 573 -17.19 16.46 0.89
C GLY A 573 -18.24 17.55 1.15
N VAL A 574 -19.11 17.35 2.14
CA VAL A 574 -20.11 18.36 2.54
C VAL A 574 -19.41 19.59 3.11
N LEU A 575 -18.38 19.42 3.94
CA LEU A 575 -17.62 20.55 4.49
C LEU A 575 -16.88 21.34 3.40
N LYS A 576 -16.38 20.68 2.35
CA LYS A 576 -15.78 21.32 1.17
C LYS A 576 -16.79 22.18 0.42
N GLU A 577 -17.99 21.64 0.17
CA GLU A 577 -19.08 22.42 -0.44
C GLU A 577 -19.43 23.65 0.41
N CYS A 578 -19.54 23.48 1.73
CA CYS A 578 -19.77 24.60 2.65
C CYS A 578 -18.67 25.66 2.54
N ALA A 579 -17.40 25.24 2.61
CA ALA A 579 -16.24 26.14 2.55
C ALA A 579 -16.18 26.93 1.23
N ASN A 580 -16.41 26.27 0.09
CA ASN A 580 -16.39 26.89 -1.23
C ASN A 580 -17.56 27.84 -1.41
N PHE A 581 -18.76 27.44 -0.98
CA PHE A 581 -19.96 28.25 -1.08
C PHE A 581 -19.83 29.57 -0.31
N TRP A 582 -19.40 29.50 0.96
CA TRP A 582 -19.31 30.70 1.81
C TRP A 582 -18.14 31.61 1.45
N GLU A 583 -17.06 31.08 0.88
CA GLU A 583 -16.00 31.91 0.31
C GLU A 583 -16.48 32.70 -0.91
N ALA A 584 -17.17 32.04 -1.85
CA ALA A 584 -17.75 32.71 -3.02
C ALA A 584 -18.80 33.76 -2.63
N ALA A 585 -19.64 33.45 -1.62
CA ALA A 585 -20.62 34.38 -1.06
C ALA A 585 -19.97 35.61 -0.38
N SER A 586 -18.76 35.45 0.18
CA SER A 586 -18.02 36.55 0.81
C SER A 586 -17.37 37.49 -0.20
N GLN A 587 -16.94 36.97 -1.37
CA GLN A 587 -16.34 37.77 -2.45
C GLN A 587 -17.37 38.60 -3.23
N THR A 588 -18.62 38.13 -3.31
CA THR A 588 -19.70 38.79 -4.04
C THR A 588 -20.43 39.87 -3.22
N ARG A 589 -20.33 39.85 -1.88
CA ARG A 589 -20.88 40.90 -1.02
C ARG A 589 -19.93 42.09 -0.89
N ALA A 590 -20.02 43.03 -1.84
CA ALA A 590 -19.50 44.37 -1.65
C ALA A 590 -20.36 45.11 -0.59
N SER A 591 -19.85 45.22 0.64
CA SER A 591 -20.44 45.90 1.82
C SER A 591 -21.54 45.13 2.59
N PRO A 592 -21.50 45.10 3.94
CA PRO A 592 -22.55 44.47 4.74
C PRO A 592 -23.84 45.32 4.69
N PRO A 593 -25.00 44.77 4.32
CA PRO A 593 -26.25 45.51 4.43
C PRO A 593 -26.57 45.72 5.91
N LYS A 594 -26.71 46.98 6.31
CA LYS A 594 -27.29 47.34 7.60
C LYS A 594 -28.74 46.82 7.63
N SER A 595 -28.99 45.88 8.54
CA SER A 595 -30.30 45.62 9.16
C SER A 595 -31.52 45.44 8.22
N GLN A 596 -31.48 44.49 7.27
CA GLN A 596 -32.70 43.98 6.63
C GLN A 596 -32.74 42.44 6.53
N LYS A 597 -33.52 41.86 7.45
CA LYS A 597 -34.35 40.62 7.40
C LYS A 597 -33.68 39.25 7.13
N SER A 598 -33.61 38.44 8.19
CA SER A 598 -33.20 37.03 8.23
C SER A 598 -33.88 36.11 7.21
N LYS A 599 -35.14 36.37 6.83
CA LYS A 599 -35.93 35.49 5.95
C LYS A 599 -35.33 35.26 4.55
N ALA A 600 -34.63 36.24 3.97
CA ALA A 600 -34.02 36.08 2.65
C ALA A 600 -32.75 35.20 2.69
N ALA A 601 -31.98 35.28 3.78
CA ALA A 601 -30.80 34.45 4.01
C ALA A 601 -31.19 33.00 4.32
N ASP A 602 -32.27 32.79 5.08
CA ASP A 602 -32.81 31.46 5.34
C ASP A 602 -33.34 30.80 4.04
N GLY A 603 -33.99 31.56 3.15
CA GLY A 603 -34.43 31.07 1.83
C GLY A 603 -33.30 30.50 0.95
N GLN A 604 -32.08 31.02 1.07
CA GLN A 604 -30.90 30.51 0.34
C GLN A 604 -30.36 29.22 0.97
N LEU A 605 -30.38 29.11 2.31
CA LEU A 605 -29.97 27.93 3.06
C LEU A 605 -30.90 26.73 2.86
N LEU A 606 -32.21 26.99 2.75
CA LEU A 606 -33.22 25.94 2.59
C LEU A 606 -33.03 25.14 1.29
N LYS A 607 -32.56 25.79 0.22
CA LYS A 607 -32.42 25.18 -1.12
C LYS A 607 -31.09 24.45 -1.34
N GLN A 608 -30.12 24.61 -0.45
CA GLN A 608 -28.77 24.08 -0.64
C GLN A 608 -28.38 23.08 0.44
N ASN A 609 -27.53 22.11 0.09
CA ASN A 609 -26.98 21.12 1.02
C ASN A 609 -25.75 21.64 1.79
N VAL A 610 -25.77 22.92 2.16
CA VAL A 610 -24.66 23.59 2.85
C VAL A 610 -25.04 23.95 4.28
N MET A 611 -24.03 24.01 5.14
CA MET A 611 -24.11 24.41 6.54
C MET A 611 -23.35 25.72 6.73
N GLU A 612 -23.97 26.67 7.44
CA GLU A 612 -23.35 27.92 7.87
C GLU A 612 -22.84 27.82 9.31
N PHE A 613 -21.62 28.28 9.56
CA PHE A 613 -21.06 28.42 10.90
C PHE A 613 -21.03 29.89 11.31
N GLN A 614 -21.53 30.20 12.51
CA GLN A 614 -21.54 31.55 13.07
C GLN A 614 -20.97 31.54 14.51
N PRO A 615 -19.80 32.17 14.75
CA PRO A 615 -18.92 32.82 13.79
C PRO A 615 -18.37 31.84 12.73
N PRO A 616 -17.82 32.31 11.59
CA PRO A 616 -17.20 31.44 10.61
C PRO A 616 -16.07 30.60 11.21
N LEU A 617 -15.84 29.42 10.63
CA LEU A 617 -14.72 28.56 11.03
C LEU A 617 -13.39 29.30 10.85
N PRO A 618 -12.39 29.05 11.72
CA PRO A 618 -11.06 29.63 11.58
C PRO A 618 -10.46 29.36 10.20
N ARG A 619 -9.73 30.33 9.65
CA ARG A 619 -9.11 30.23 8.31
C ARG A 619 -8.29 28.96 8.14
N GLU A 620 -7.48 28.59 9.13
CA GLU A 620 -6.66 27.37 9.11
C GLU A 620 -7.49 26.09 8.96
N LYS A 621 -8.68 26.04 9.58
CA LYS A 621 -9.61 24.92 9.44
C LYS A 621 -10.17 24.85 8.03
N VAL A 622 -10.58 25.99 7.47
CA VAL A 622 -11.09 26.09 6.09
C VAL A 622 -10.03 25.71 5.07
N GLU A 623 -8.79 26.18 5.23
CA GLU A 623 -7.68 25.82 4.36
C GLU A 623 -7.35 24.32 4.44
N SER A 624 -7.42 23.73 5.63
CA SER A 624 -7.26 22.28 5.83
C SER A 624 -8.35 21.47 5.11
N ILE A 625 -9.61 21.88 5.22
CA ILE A 625 -10.74 21.27 4.50
C ILE A 625 -10.51 21.30 2.99
N LYS A 626 -9.97 22.40 2.46
CA LYS A 626 -9.67 22.54 1.03
C LYS A 626 -8.51 21.67 0.57
N LYS A 627 -7.43 21.57 1.36
CA LYS A 627 -6.23 20.80 1.03
C LYS A 627 -6.44 19.29 1.04
N LEU A 628 -7.25 18.76 1.96
CA LEU A 628 -7.48 17.31 2.06
C LEU A 628 -8.23 16.78 0.84
N GLY A 629 -7.83 15.61 0.31
CA GLY A 629 -8.57 14.92 -0.74
C GLY A 629 -9.90 14.36 -0.24
N PHE A 630 -10.93 14.34 -1.10
CA PHE A 630 -12.16 13.60 -0.85
C PHE A 630 -12.55 12.89 -2.14
N GLY A 631 -12.23 11.60 -2.20
CA GLY A 631 -12.35 10.77 -3.39
C GLY A 631 -13.77 10.29 -3.70
N SER A 632 -13.91 9.55 -4.80
CA SER A 632 -15.11 8.84 -5.20
C SER A 632 -14.79 7.42 -5.69
N LEU A 633 -15.69 6.51 -5.34
CA LEU A 633 -15.70 5.11 -5.73
C LEU A 633 -17.18 4.71 -5.77
N ASN A 634 -17.60 4.09 -6.87
CA ASN A 634 -18.97 3.64 -7.05
C ASN A 634 -19.06 2.12 -7.16
N LYS A 635 -20.25 1.60 -6.86
CA LYS A 635 -20.56 0.18 -6.94
C LYS A 635 -21.85 -0.03 -7.71
N VAL A 636 -21.87 -1.04 -8.56
CA VAL A 636 -23.05 -1.47 -9.30
C VAL A 636 -23.48 -2.84 -8.76
N ILE A 637 -24.72 -2.93 -8.28
CA ILE A 637 -25.29 -4.20 -7.80
C ILE A 637 -26.01 -4.87 -8.98
N LEU A 638 -25.56 -6.06 -9.33
CA LEU A 638 -26.12 -6.90 -10.38
C LEU A 638 -26.80 -8.10 -9.73
N VAL A 639 -28.12 -8.21 -9.90
CA VAL A 639 -28.94 -9.27 -9.30
C VAL A 639 -29.37 -10.24 -10.38
N PHE A 640 -29.12 -11.53 -10.16
CA PHE A 640 -29.38 -12.60 -11.12
C PHE A 640 -30.39 -13.62 -10.59
N PRO A 641 -31.03 -14.42 -11.46
CA PRO A 641 -31.92 -15.51 -11.03
C PRO A 641 -31.17 -16.68 -10.37
N LYS A 642 -29.90 -16.88 -10.71
CA LYS A 642 -29.03 -17.95 -10.19
C LYS A 642 -27.56 -17.54 -10.29
N ILE A 643 -26.73 -18.15 -9.46
CA ILE A 643 -25.27 -18.02 -9.53
C ILE A 643 -24.78 -18.76 -10.79
N PHE A 644 -23.94 -18.09 -11.59
CA PHE A 644 -23.30 -18.67 -12.79
C PHE A 644 -21.78 -18.49 -12.82
N TRP A 645 -21.22 -17.88 -11.78
CA TRP A 645 -19.79 -17.73 -11.54
C TRP A 645 -19.30 -18.80 -10.57
N ASP A 646 -17.97 -18.88 -10.39
CA ASP A 646 -17.33 -19.83 -9.48
C ASP A 646 -17.55 -19.41 -8.01
N GLU A 647 -18.26 -20.24 -7.25
CA GLU A 647 -18.54 -19.99 -5.82
C GLU A 647 -17.34 -20.24 -4.90
N SER A 648 -16.26 -20.87 -5.41
CA SER A 648 -15.00 -21.00 -4.66
C SER A 648 -14.22 -19.69 -4.62
N GLN A 649 -14.56 -18.73 -5.48
CA GLN A 649 -13.92 -17.42 -5.56
C GLN A 649 -14.86 -16.31 -5.11
N ASN A 650 -14.35 -15.45 -4.23
CA ASN A 650 -15.11 -14.32 -3.72
C ASN A 650 -15.03 -13.09 -4.64
N LEU A 651 -14.00 -13.02 -5.49
CA LEU A 651 -13.73 -11.89 -6.34
C LEU A 651 -12.96 -12.30 -7.60
N PHE A 652 -13.14 -11.53 -8.68
CA PHE A 652 -12.40 -11.67 -9.92
C PHE A 652 -12.30 -10.33 -10.65
N GLY A 653 -11.19 -10.12 -11.34
CA GLY A 653 -10.86 -8.90 -12.07
C GLY A 653 -11.16 -9.00 -13.57
N TYR A 654 -11.43 -7.85 -14.18
CA TYR A 654 -11.51 -7.66 -15.63
C TYR A 654 -10.54 -6.56 -16.06
N ALA A 655 -9.57 -6.90 -16.90
CA ALA A 655 -8.57 -5.95 -17.39
C ALA A 655 -9.06 -5.30 -18.69
N ASN A 656 -9.43 -4.03 -18.61
CA ASN A 656 -9.97 -3.26 -19.74
C ASN A 656 -8.84 -2.83 -20.70
N GLU A 657 -9.03 -3.03 -22.01
CA GLU A 657 -8.06 -2.65 -23.05
C GLU A 657 -7.82 -1.12 -23.08
N GLU A 658 -8.86 -0.32 -22.80
CA GLU A 658 -8.77 1.13 -22.80
C GLU A 658 -8.23 1.65 -21.45
N ALA A 659 -7.01 2.17 -21.43
CA ALA A 659 -6.38 2.71 -20.21
C ALA A 659 -7.23 3.78 -19.48
N LYS A 660 -8.01 4.58 -20.21
CA LYS A 660 -8.91 5.60 -19.63
C LYS A 660 -10.09 4.99 -18.88
N LYS A 661 -10.49 3.78 -19.24
CA LYS A 661 -11.59 3.01 -18.65
C LYS A 661 -11.08 1.89 -17.73
N ARG A 662 -9.80 1.94 -17.32
CA ARG A 662 -9.18 0.89 -16.50
C ARG A 662 -9.94 0.58 -15.21
N GLY A 663 -10.63 1.57 -14.64
CA GLY A 663 -11.44 1.43 -13.43
C GLY A 663 -12.92 1.16 -13.69
N GLU A 664 -13.37 1.04 -14.94
CA GLU A 664 -14.76 0.75 -15.27
C GLU A 664 -15.04 -0.75 -15.12
N LEU A 665 -15.82 -1.11 -14.10
CA LEU A 665 -16.21 -2.50 -13.81
C LEU A 665 -15.02 -3.48 -13.76
N PHE A 666 -13.90 -3.00 -13.22
CA PHE A 666 -12.62 -3.72 -13.28
C PHE A 666 -12.51 -4.87 -12.27
N LEU A 667 -13.41 -4.91 -11.27
CA LEU A 667 -13.37 -5.88 -10.18
C LEU A 667 -14.79 -6.23 -9.73
N PHE A 668 -15.07 -7.53 -9.62
CA PHE A 668 -16.37 -8.08 -9.25
C PHE A 668 -16.28 -8.84 -7.94
N TRP A 669 -17.32 -8.69 -7.13
CA TRP A 669 -17.38 -9.08 -5.73
C TRP A 669 -18.65 -9.92 -5.51
N SER A 670 -18.50 -11.14 -4.99
CA SER A 670 -19.61 -12.06 -4.67
C SER A 670 -19.51 -12.49 -3.22
N PHE A 671 -20.38 -11.94 -2.38
CA PHE A 671 -20.46 -12.28 -0.97
C PHE A 671 -21.86 -12.79 -0.65
N TYR A 672 -21.99 -13.55 0.43
CA TYR A 672 -23.28 -13.99 1.00
C TYR A 672 -23.96 -15.22 0.38
N HIS A 673 -23.33 -15.92 -0.57
CA HIS A 673 -23.95 -17.06 -1.29
C HIS A 673 -25.33 -16.71 -1.86
N GLN A 674 -25.43 -15.50 -2.42
CA GLN A 674 -26.61 -14.97 -3.09
C GLN A 674 -26.28 -14.75 -4.56
N PRO A 675 -27.27 -14.78 -5.48
CA PRO A 675 -27.06 -14.50 -6.89
C PRO A 675 -26.91 -12.99 -7.13
N VAL A 676 -25.92 -12.38 -6.46
CA VAL A 676 -25.61 -10.96 -6.51
C VAL A 676 -24.13 -10.75 -6.76
N LEU A 677 -23.80 -10.01 -7.82
CA LEU A 677 -22.47 -9.46 -8.04
C LEU A 677 -22.44 -7.98 -7.71
N ILE A 678 -21.35 -7.54 -7.10
CA ILE A 678 -21.04 -6.14 -6.87
C ILE A 678 -19.87 -5.80 -7.80
N ALA A 679 -20.11 -4.99 -8.83
CA ALA A 679 -19.05 -4.51 -9.72
C ALA A 679 -18.53 -3.16 -9.22
N LEU A 680 -17.22 -2.99 -9.21
CA LEU A 680 -16.54 -1.80 -8.70
C LEU A 680 -16.16 -0.86 -9.83
N VAL A 681 -16.38 0.44 -9.60
CA VAL A 681 -16.05 1.51 -10.55
C VAL A 681 -15.14 2.53 -9.87
N ALA A 682 -13.87 2.58 -10.28
CA ALA A 682 -12.80 3.34 -9.61
C ALA A 682 -12.11 4.35 -10.54
N GLY A 683 -11.27 5.21 -9.95
CA GLY A 683 -10.48 6.20 -10.69
C GLY A 683 -11.36 7.18 -11.47
N GLN A 684 -10.95 7.52 -12.70
CA GLN A 684 -11.69 8.45 -13.56
C GLN A 684 -13.08 7.92 -13.93
N ALA A 685 -13.25 6.60 -14.08
CA ALA A 685 -14.53 5.98 -14.43
C ALA A 685 -15.61 6.23 -13.37
N ALA A 686 -15.24 6.34 -12.09
CA ALA A 686 -16.17 6.64 -11.01
C ALA A 686 -16.81 8.03 -11.16
N LEU A 687 -16.01 9.01 -11.59
CA LEU A 687 -16.45 10.39 -11.82
C LEU A 687 -17.30 10.49 -13.09
N ASP A 688 -16.88 9.79 -14.14
CA ASP A 688 -17.60 9.78 -15.42
C ASP A 688 -18.99 9.14 -15.25
N LEU A 689 -19.08 8.08 -14.44
CA LEU A 689 -20.35 7.45 -14.09
C LEU A 689 -21.31 8.41 -13.37
N GLU A 690 -20.85 9.21 -12.41
CA GLU A 690 -21.69 10.21 -11.71
C GLU A 690 -22.20 11.32 -12.62
N GLN A 691 -21.46 11.65 -13.69
CA GLN A 691 -21.85 12.68 -14.67
C GLN A 691 -22.77 12.13 -15.76
N SER A 692 -22.82 10.81 -15.94
CA SER A 692 -23.71 10.17 -16.91
C SER A 692 -25.18 10.32 -16.47
N SER A 693 -25.98 10.95 -17.32
CA SER A 693 -27.37 11.35 -17.00
C SER A 693 -28.41 10.24 -17.27
N SER A 694 -27.98 9.05 -17.71
CA SER A 694 -28.87 7.94 -18.05
C SER A 694 -28.32 6.58 -17.60
N PRO A 695 -29.07 5.78 -16.82
CA PRO A 695 -28.68 4.40 -16.52
C PRO A 695 -28.62 3.50 -17.78
N SER A 696 -29.16 3.95 -18.91
CA SER A 696 -29.16 3.24 -20.20
C SER A 696 -27.88 3.36 -21.02
N SER A 697 -26.91 4.18 -20.61
CA SER A 697 -25.60 4.28 -21.27
C SER A 697 -24.54 3.35 -20.68
N PHE A 698 -24.89 2.59 -19.64
CA PHE A 698 -24.03 1.57 -19.07
C PHE A 698 -24.14 0.29 -19.90
N PRO A 699 -23.03 -0.31 -20.37
CA PRO A 699 -23.10 -1.58 -21.10
C PRO A 699 -23.65 -2.64 -20.14
N THR A 700 -24.90 -3.04 -20.36
CA THR A 700 -25.57 -4.19 -19.73
C THR A 700 -25.04 -5.50 -20.25
#